data_AF-A3ZYH9-F1
#
_entry.id   AF-A3ZYH9-F1
#
_cell.length_a   1.000
_cell.length_b   1.000
_cell.length_c   1.000
_cell.angle_alpha   90.00
_cell.angle_beta   90.00
_cell.angle_gamma   90.00
#
_symmetry.space_group_name_H-M   'P 1'
#
loop_
_entity.id
_entity.type
_entity.pdbx_description
1 polymer ?
#
loop_
_entity_poly.entity_id
_entity_poly.type
_entity_poly.pdbx_seq_one_letter_code
_entity_poly.pdbx_strand_id
1 'polypeptide(L)'
;MVTAVFSCAADQVKGQDSLPQQVFKAQQSLGQWLGEGKKRQGWDDYLLSDTLLTQIQLGDKASPEVLEKVLHQYQSDAPGLKLPQFVLVRTKLASWIQAIDAEKKPVAEIFVDAQGKFRPVTPEQAAAAKAKLEAAIGVLEKYIHDSGSATEQGWKSYLRWDDLTQQLAAESPDLGMLERCYLRFHSGAKGLEYQQFADVRRALRRYIDLQFFASTEQYQAMYEMQLGLLVENLKKYADDPNADDAAAVGAQLGWFAQGGQIPELVQSARDSLNYPNLFLTASERFVGYGIDRKVDDTKPVRDNILGTSIYGTGRTVGDLKINLIPNAAAAQVQLVLDAVTRTNNVGRNGQVTVHSSGVTSVLGKKSLLVDAEGVSDTRATAECRTSSTFNSIQANSGLVRNIATNKAYQQKSQAEAIASQHAEQRVVSRMEAETVKLIQDANTRLRKEVRQPLDSRDEFLEIFEISSTSDAIHVMAMKANRFQLAAPTLPPAPAPSSADIGVQLHESMPTNMGEVLLGGIKLTDVKLVELLKERGTEVPEELKITPEKDPWSITFDYKRPVEVRFGQDRIEISIRGRQFTRGDSEFNNPARISAVYLVERGEKGAKLTREGEVSVEYLSRERQGIRDITLKTFLHKKFEALFEPEIVGEGLKLKGRWAGAGPLQLEDLVISDGWATLGWVMPVKKTANKDLASGANSVK
;
A
#
# COMPACT_ATOMS: atom_id res chain seq x y z
N MET A 1 8.84 -32.87 -20.54
CA MET A 1 7.41 -33.26 -20.67
C MET A 1 6.68 -32.63 -19.51
N VAL A 2 5.62 -31.87 -19.82
CA VAL A 2 4.72 -31.14 -18.92
C VAL A 2 5.29 -29.83 -18.34
N THR A 3 5.40 -28.85 -19.23
CA THR A 3 5.39 -27.41 -18.92
C THR A 3 4.51 -26.76 -19.97
N ALA A 4 3.18 -26.88 -19.81
CA ALA A 4 2.16 -26.19 -20.59
C ALA A 4 0.77 -26.70 -20.16
N VAL A 5 0.11 -26.05 -19.20
CA VAL A 5 -1.36 -25.84 -19.15
C VAL A 5 -1.58 -24.73 -18.12
N PHE A 6 -1.60 -23.48 -18.58
CA PHE A 6 -2.45 -22.36 -18.12
C PHE A 6 -2.13 -21.17 -19.04
N SER A 7 -2.29 -21.43 -20.33
CA SER A 7 -2.34 -20.46 -21.41
C SER A 7 -3.48 -20.95 -22.29
N CYS A 8 -4.70 -20.49 -22.00
CA CYS A 8 -5.84 -20.51 -22.93
C CYS A 8 -7.06 -19.88 -22.24
N ALA A 9 -7.09 -18.54 -22.22
CA ALA A 9 -8.30 -17.71 -22.27
C ALA A 9 -7.89 -16.22 -22.34
N ALA A 10 -7.16 -15.83 -23.38
CA ALA A 10 -6.95 -14.41 -23.71
C ALA A 10 -6.49 -14.19 -25.16
N ASP A 11 -5.91 -15.20 -25.81
CA ASP A 11 -5.54 -15.09 -27.23
C ASP A 11 -6.72 -15.46 -28.15
N GLN A 12 -7.68 -14.54 -28.27
CA GLN A 12 -8.43 -14.30 -29.51
C GLN A 12 -9.01 -12.86 -29.56
N VAL A 13 -8.14 -11.84 -29.58
CA VAL A 13 -8.32 -10.62 -30.42
C VAL A 13 -6.93 -10.02 -30.74
N LYS A 14 -6.39 -10.30 -31.94
CA LYS A 14 -5.37 -9.42 -32.56
C LYS A 14 -6.15 -8.30 -33.27
N GLY A 15 -5.88 -7.00 -33.14
CA GLY A 15 -4.89 -6.26 -32.37
C GLY A 15 -5.17 -4.77 -32.57
N GLN A 16 -6.01 -4.21 -31.71
CA GLN A 16 -6.13 -2.76 -31.50
C GLN A 16 -5.84 -2.53 -30.02
N ASP A 17 -4.88 -1.64 -29.72
CA ASP A 17 -4.59 -1.22 -28.36
C ASP A 17 -5.88 -0.69 -27.71
N SER A 18 -6.10 -0.95 -26.41
CA SER A 18 -7.24 -0.35 -25.70
C SER A 18 -7.14 1.18 -25.70
N LEU A 19 -8.26 1.90 -25.53
CA LEU A 19 -8.24 3.36 -25.52
C LEU A 19 -7.24 3.95 -24.49
N PRO A 20 -7.17 3.47 -23.23
CA PRO A 20 -6.12 3.89 -22.30
C PRO A 20 -4.70 3.62 -22.80
N GLN A 21 -4.44 2.44 -23.41
CA GLN A 21 -3.13 2.09 -23.96
C GLN A 21 -2.73 2.99 -25.13
N GLN A 22 -3.69 3.42 -25.94
CA GLN A 22 -3.44 4.38 -27.01
C GLN A 22 -3.06 5.75 -26.45
N VAL A 23 -3.71 6.21 -25.37
CA VAL A 23 -3.37 7.46 -24.67
C VAL A 23 -1.97 7.35 -24.06
N PHE A 24 -1.65 6.24 -23.41
CA PHE A 24 -0.33 5.98 -22.84
C PHE A 24 0.79 6.04 -23.89
N LYS A 25 0.64 5.32 -25.01
CA LYS A 25 1.66 5.34 -26.08
C LYS A 25 1.83 6.74 -26.67
N ALA A 26 0.74 7.50 -26.80
CA ALA A 26 0.81 8.89 -27.25
C ALA A 26 1.56 9.77 -26.25
N GLN A 27 1.29 9.62 -24.95
CA GLN A 27 1.96 10.36 -23.87
C GLN A 27 3.45 10.01 -23.80
N GLN A 28 3.80 8.72 -23.91
CA GLN A 28 5.20 8.27 -23.92
C GLN A 28 5.97 8.85 -25.11
N SER A 29 5.35 8.86 -26.29
CA SER A 29 5.92 9.45 -27.50
C SER A 29 6.13 10.96 -27.35
N LEU A 30 5.19 11.67 -26.72
CA LEU A 30 5.32 13.09 -26.39
C LEU A 30 6.49 13.33 -25.42
N GLY A 31 6.59 12.53 -24.34
CA GLY A 31 7.69 12.63 -23.37
C GLY A 31 9.06 12.39 -23.99
N GLN A 32 9.20 11.39 -24.87
CA GLN A 32 10.45 11.13 -25.61
C GLN A 32 10.82 12.31 -26.51
N TRP A 33 9.84 12.93 -27.17
CA TRP A 33 10.07 14.08 -28.04
C TRP A 33 10.46 15.35 -27.26
N LEU A 34 9.88 15.56 -26.07
CA LEU A 34 10.23 16.68 -25.19
C LEU A 34 11.64 16.57 -24.61
N GLY A 35 12.24 15.37 -24.61
CA GLY A 35 13.60 15.13 -24.14
C GLY A 35 13.71 15.15 -22.61
N GLU A 36 14.79 15.73 -22.08
CA GLU A 36 15.05 15.85 -20.63
C GLU A 36 15.23 17.31 -20.22
N GLY A 37 15.02 17.61 -18.92
CA GLY A 37 15.29 18.90 -18.30
C GLY A 37 14.08 19.82 -18.14
N LYS A 38 14.32 21.07 -17.72
CA LYS A 38 13.28 22.01 -17.24
C LYS A 38 12.11 22.26 -18.21
N LYS A 39 12.34 22.16 -19.52
CA LYS A 39 11.29 22.36 -20.53
C LYS A 39 10.28 21.22 -20.54
N ARG A 40 10.73 19.98 -20.34
CA ARG A 40 9.84 18.82 -20.21
C ARG A 40 9.02 18.93 -18.94
N GLN A 41 9.68 19.18 -17.81
CA GLN A 41 9.01 19.32 -16.52
C GLN A 41 7.91 20.39 -16.55
N GLY A 42 8.19 21.55 -17.16
CA GLY A 42 7.17 22.60 -17.31
C GLY A 42 5.96 22.18 -18.18
N TRP A 43 6.15 21.32 -19.18
CA TRP A 43 5.03 20.77 -19.96
C TRP A 43 4.29 19.67 -19.21
N ASP A 44 5.00 18.80 -18.50
CA ASP A 44 4.40 17.73 -17.69
C ASP A 44 3.53 18.30 -16.57
N ASP A 45 4.00 19.36 -15.90
CA ASP A 45 3.23 20.12 -14.90
C ASP A 45 2.00 20.78 -15.53
N TYR A 46 2.19 21.47 -16.66
CA TYR A 46 1.12 22.20 -17.33
C TYR A 46 -0.01 21.29 -17.83
N LEU A 47 0.36 20.13 -18.39
CA LEU A 47 -0.56 19.18 -19.00
C LEU A 47 -1.09 18.15 -18.00
N LEU A 48 -0.69 18.23 -16.74
CA LEU A 48 -1.06 17.28 -15.70
C LEU A 48 -0.68 15.84 -16.12
N SER A 49 0.52 15.66 -16.69
CA SER A 49 1.00 14.37 -17.23
C SER A 49 0.92 13.24 -16.20
N ASP A 50 1.29 13.50 -14.94
CA ASP A 50 1.22 12.51 -13.86
C ASP A 50 -0.22 12.13 -13.51
N THR A 51 -1.14 13.11 -13.55
CA THR A 51 -2.58 12.86 -13.40
C THR A 51 -3.09 11.99 -14.54
N LEU A 52 -2.72 12.30 -15.79
CA LEU A 52 -3.10 11.50 -16.95
C LEU A 52 -2.56 10.06 -16.88
N LEU A 53 -1.29 9.89 -16.48
CA LEU A 53 -0.69 8.56 -16.30
C LEU A 53 -1.39 7.75 -15.20
N THR A 54 -1.78 8.41 -14.11
CA THR A 54 -2.58 7.78 -13.05
C THR A 54 -3.95 7.35 -13.58
N GLN A 55 -4.63 8.22 -14.35
CA GLN A 55 -5.90 7.84 -14.97
C GLN A 55 -5.73 6.68 -15.96
N ILE A 56 -4.66 6.68 -16.77
CA ILE A 56 -4.35 5.57 -17.69
C ILE A 56 -4.26 4.24 -16.93
N GLN A 57 -3.62 4.24 -15.75
CA GLN A 57 -3.53 3.04 -14.90
C GLN A 57 -4.90 2.60 -14.40
N LEU A 58 -5.80 3.56 -14.12
CA LEU A 58 -7.19 3.29 -13.73
C LEU A 58 -8.02 2.64 -14.86
N GLY A 59 -7.64 2.79 -16.13
CA GLY A 59 -8.33 2.16 -17.26
C GLY A 59 -9.82 2.51 -17.30
N ASP A 60 -10.70 1.52 -17.34
CA ASP A 60 -12.15 1.73 -17.39
C ASP A 60 -12.71 2.40 -16.11
N LYS A 61 -11.90 2.46 -15.04
CA LYS A 61 -12.20 3.17 -13.80
C LYS A 61 -11.67 4.61 -13.76
N ALA A 62 -11.16 5.15 -14.87
CA ALA A 62 -10.74 6.55 -14.93
C ALA A 62 -11.93 7.51 -14.77
N SER A 63 -11.69 8.70 -14.23
CA SER A 63 -12.73 9.72 -14.00
C SER A 63 -12.85 10.54 -15.28
N PRO A 64 -14.05 10.56 -15.89
CA PRO A 64 -14.33 11.47 -16.99
C PRO A 64 -14.01 12.91 -16.62
N GLU A 65 -14.39 13.39 -15.42
CA GLU A 65 -14.16 14.77 -15.02
C GLU A 65 -12.66 15.12 -14.92
N VAL A 66 -11.84 14.23 -14.36
CA VAL A 66 -10.39 14.42 -14.26
C VAL A 66 -9.76 14.36 -15.65
N LEU A 67 -10.15 13.39 -16.48
CA LEU A 67 -9.68 13.28 -17.86
C LEU A 67 -10.09 14.49 -18.70
N GLU A 68 -11.28 15.05 -18.48
CA GLU A 68 -11.75 16.29 -19.10
C GLU A 68 -10.94 17.49 -18.64
N LYS A 69 -10.58 17.57 -17.36
CA LYS A 69 -9.67 18.61 -16.85
C LYS A 69 -8.29 18.54 -17.51
N VAL A 70 -7.74 17.33 -17.68
CA VAL A 70 -6.51 17.12 -18.45
C VAL A 70 -6.73 17.54 -19.91
N LEU A 71 -7.82 17.09 -20.53
CA LEU A 71 -8.16 17.41 -21.91
C LEU A 71 -8.27 18.92 -22.14
N HIS A 72 -8.84 19.65 -21.18
CA HIS A 72 -8.94 21.10 -21.19
C HIS A 72 -7.56 21.77 -21.26
N GLN A 73 -6.55 21.25 -20.54
CA GLN A 73 -5.18 21.77 -20.66
C GLN A 73 -4.62 21.57 -22.07
N TYR A 74 -4.86 20.40 -22.67
CA TYR A 74 -4.50 20.12 -24.07
C TYR A 74 -5.29 20.95 -25.10
N GLN A 75 -6.44 21.51 -24.72
CA GLN A 75 -7.31 22.34 -25.56
C GLN A 75 -7.08 23.84 -25.38
N SER A 76 -6.28 24.25 -24.40
CA SER A 76 -5.97 25.65 -24.12
C SER A 76 -5.20 26.34 -25.26
N ASP A 77 -5.06 27.67 -25.14
CA ASP A 77 -4.35 28.51 -26.11
C ASP A 77 -2.83 28.57 -25.89
N ALA A 78 -2.25 27.70 -25.05
CA ALA A 78 -0.81 27.73 -24.77
C ALA A 78 0.03 27.50 -26.05
N PRO A 79 1.09 28.32 -26.27
CA PRO A 79 1.95 28.18 -27.45
C PRO A 79 2.59 26.79 -27.55
N GLY A 80 2.38 26.09 -28.66
CA GLY A 80 2.97 24.77 -28.93
C GLY A 80 2.01 23.59 -28.91
N LEU A 81 0.81 23.72 -28.32
CA LEU A 81 -0.19 22.64 -28.27
C LEU A 81 -0.79 22.23 -29.62
N LYS A 82 -0.54 23.03 -30.66
CA LYS A 82 -0.90 22.72 -32.05
C LYS A 82 0.07 21.71 -32.71
N LEU A 83 1.19 21.40 -32.06
CA LEU A 83 2.16 20.43 -32.60
C LEU A 83 1.58 19.01 -32.57
N PRO A 84 1.94 18.17 -33.56
CA PRO A 84 1.31 16.85 -33.76
C PRO A 84 1.33 15.93 -32.53
N GLN A 85 2.38 16.02 -31.71
CA GLN A 85 2.57 15.18 -30.52
C GLN A 85 1.50 15.47 -29.45
N PHE A 86 1.21 16.75 -29.18
CA PHE A 86 0.15 17.15 -28.23
C PHE A 86 -1.25 16.85 -28.78
N VAL A 87 -1.46 17.10 -30.09
CA VAL A 87 -2.73 16.79 -30.76
C VAL A 87 -3.05 15.30 -30.70
N LEU A 88 -2.04 14.43 -30.80
CA LEU A 88 -2.22 12.99 -30.70
C LEU A 88 -2.74 12.58 -29.32
N VAL A 89 -2.11 13.06 -28.24
CA VAL A 89 -2.58 12.78 -26.87
C VAL A 89 -4.00 13.28 -26.67
N ARG A 90 -4.27 14.54 -27.04
CA ARG A 90 -5.60 15.16 -26.95
C ARG A 90 -6.69 14.34 -27.65
N THR A 91 -6.40 13.88 -28.86
CA THR A 91 -7.36 13.13 -29.67
C THR A 91 -7.67 11.78 -29.03
N LYS A 92 -6.64 11.05 -28.58
CA LYS A 92 -6.83 9.75 -27.92
C LYS A 92 -7.55 9.90 -26.58
N LEU A 93 -7.23 10.95 -25.84
CA LEU A 93 -7.86 11.28 -24.57
C LEU A 93 -9.35 11.58 -24.75
N ALA A 94 -9.71 12.42 -25.72
CA ALA A 94 -11.11 12.72 -26.03
C ALA A 94 -11.91 11.47 -26.45
N SER A 95 -11.33 10.59 -27.27
CA SER A 95 -11.97 9.32 -27.66
C SER A 95 -12.18 8.39 -26.48
N TRP A 96 -11.27 8.40 -25.51
CA TRP A 96 -11.39 7.60 -24.30
C TRP A 96 -12.48 8.13 -23.36
N ILE A 97 -12.53 9.44 -23.12
CA ILE A 97 -13.59 10.09 -22.34
C ILE A 97 -14.96 9.78 -22.93
N GLN A 98 -15.11 9.95 -24.24
CA GLN A 98 -16.36 9.65 -24.94
C GLN A 98 -16.81 8.18 -24.78
N ALA A 99 -15.87 7.24 -24.70
CA ALA A 99 -16.18 5.83 -24.47
C ALA A 99 -16.65 5.57 -23.03
N ILE A 100 -16.02 6.22 -22.04
CA ILE A 100 -16.42 6.09 -20.63
C ILE A 100 -17.84 6.64 -20.42
N ASP A 101 -18.16 7.79 -21.02
CA ASP A 101 -19.48 8.41 -20.87
C ASP A 101 -20.60 7.62 -21.56
N ALA A 102 -20.29 6.88 -22.63
CA ALA A 102 -21.26 6.09 -23.38
C ALA A 102 -21.70 4.79 -22.66
N GLU A 103 -20.97 4.33 -21.64
CA GLU A 103 -21.23 3.04 -20.96
C GLU A 103 -22.03 3.14 -19.64
N LYS A 104 -22.23 4.33 -19.07
CA LYS A 104 -22.96 4.48 -17.80
C LYS A 104 -24.48 4.48 -17.99
N LYS A 105 -25.09 3.31 -18.23
CA LYS A 105 -26.50 3.10 -17.83
C LYS A 105 -26.58 3.21 -16.30
N PRO A 106 -27.63 3.83 -15.72
CA PRO A 106 -27.80 3.85 -14.27
C PRO A 106 -27.75 2.41 -13.72
N VAL A 107 -26.90 2.15 -12.73
CA VAL A 107 -26.66 0.80 -12.19
C VAL A 107 -27.97 0.15 -11.72
N ALA A 108 -28.93 0.92 -11.24
CA ALA A 108 -30.25 0.41 -10.87
C ALA A 108 -31.02 -0.26 -12.04
N GLU A 109 -30.83 0.20 -13.28
CA GLU A 109 -31.56 -0.30 -14.45
C GLU A 109 -31.17 -1.73 -14.84
N ILE A 110 -29.93 -2.15 -14.57
CA ILE A 110 -29.47 -3.49 -14.94
C ILE A 110 -30.14 -4.60 -14.10
N PHE A 111 -30.77 -4.22 -12.97
CA PHE A 111 -31.46 -5.13 -12.05
C PHE A 111 -32.98 -5.23 -12.27
N VAL A 112 -33.57 -4.36 -13.09
CA VAL A 112 -35.04 -4.28 -13.27
C VAL A 112 -35.64 -5.62 -13.73
N ASP A 113 -34.96 -6.32 -14.64
CA ASP A 113 -35.41 -7.61 -15.18
C ASP A 113 -34.82 -8.83 -14.45
N ALA A 114 -34.20 -8.63 -13.28
CA ALA A 114 -33.54 -9.71 -12.54
C ALA A 114 -34.51 -10.62 -11.76
N GLN A 115 -35.79 -10.26 -11.64
CA GLN A 115 -36.77 -11.06 -10.88
C GLN A 115 -36.87 -12.49 -11.41
N GLY A 116 -36.92 -12.67 -12.74
CA GLY A 116 -36.98 -13.99 -13.38
C GLY A 116 -35.67 -14.78 -13.39
N LYS A 117 -34.59 -14.25 -12.79
CA LYS A 117 -33.24 -14.87 -12.79
C LYS A 117 -32.92 -15.65 -11.51
N PHE A 118 -33.88 -15.76 -10.58
CA PHE A 118 -33.70 -16.55 -9.35
C PHE A 118 -33.30 -17.99 -9.66
N ARG A 119 -32.33 -18.51 -8.91
CA ARG A 119 -31.91 -19.92 -8.98
C ARG A 119 -31.84 -20.49 -7.56
N PRO A 120 -32.60 -21.54 -7.20
CA PRO A 120 -32.51 -22.11 -5.86
C PRO A 120 -31.11 -22.69 -5.61
N VAL A 121 -30.64 -22.57 -4.36
CA VAL A 121 -29.46 -23.31 -3.90
C VAL A 121 -29.92 -24.70 -3.49
N THR A 122 -29.32 -25.75 -4.06
CA THR A 122 -29.77 -27.13 -3.84
C THR A 122 -29.00 -27.83 -2.71
N PRO A 123 -29.60 -28.83 -2.05
CA PRO A 123 -28.89 -29.66 -1.06
C PRO A 123 -27.61 -30.30 -1.60
N GLU A 124 -27.57 -30.68 -2.88
CA GLU A 124 -26.38 -31.25 -3.53
C GLU A 124 -25.24 -30.24 -3.60
N GLN A 125 -25.54 -28.95 -3.84
CA GLN A 125 -24.52 -27.90 -3.83
C GLN A 125 -23.93 -27.69 -2.43
N ALA A 126 -24.77 -27.72 -1.39
CA ALA A 126 -24.32 -27.65 0.00
C ALA A 126 -23.47 -28.87 0.38
N ALA A 127 -23.89 -30.08 -0.01
CA ALA A 127 -23.12 -31.31 0.19
C ALA A 127 -21.76 -31.29 -0.53
N ALA A 128 -21.70 -30.78 -1.75
CA ALA A 128 -20.45 -30.63 -2.49
C ALA A 128 -19.50 -29.61 -1.82
N ALA A 129 -20.04 -28.54 -1.22
CA ALA A 129 -19.25 -27.57 -0.46
C ALA A 129 -18.72 -28.17 0.85
N LYS A 130 -19.52 -28.99 1.54
CA LYS A 130 -19.11 -29.76 2.71
C LYS A 130 -17.94 -30.69 2.40
N ALA A 131 -18.02 -31.46 1.31
CA ALA A 131 -16.93 -32.35 0.89
C ALA A 131 -15.61 -31.61 0.62
N LYS A 132 -15.68 -30.41 0.03
CA LYS A 132 -14.50 -29.55 -0.17
C LYS A 132 -13.92 -29.05 1.15
N LEU A 133 -14.78 -28.70 2.10
CA LEU A 133 -14.36 -28.31 3.46
C LEU A 133 -13.68 -29.47 4.18
N GLU A 134 -14.25 -30.68 4.16
CA GLU A 134 -13.65 -31.87 4.76
C GLU A 134 -12.28 -32.20 4.15
N ALA A 135 -12.14 -32.06 2.82
CA ALA A 135 -10.84 -32.22 2.15
C ALA A 135 -9.80 -31.19 2.61
N ALA A 136 -10.20 -29.91 2.72
CA ALA A 136 -9.31 -28.85 3.21
C ALA A 136 -8.92 -29.08 4.68
N ILE A 137 -9.86 -29.54 5.51
CA ILE A 137 -9.63 -29.91 6.91
C ILE A 137 -8.62 -31.04 7.00
N GLY A 138 -8.72 -32.09 6.17
CA GLY A 138 -7.76 -33.18 6.16
C GLY A 138 -6.33 -32.74 5.80
N VAL A 139 -6.19 -31.79 4.86
CA VAL A 139 -4.89 -31.18 4.53
C VAL A 139 -4.34 -30.37 5.70
N LEU A 140 -5.18 -29.56 6.34
CA LEU A 140 -4.79 -28.77 7.51
C LEU A 140 -4.42 -29.66 8.69
N GLU A 141 -5.18 -30.72 8.95
CA GLU A 141 -4.92 -31.66 10.04
C GLU A 141 -3.54 -32.30 9.90
N LYS A 142 -3.20 -32.77 8.70
CA LYS A 142 -1.85 -33.29 8.42
C LYS A 142 -0.78 -32.23 8.67
N TYR A 143 -1.01 -31.01 8.19
CA TYR A 143 -0.07 -29.91 8.35
C TYR A 143 0.19 -29.55 9.82
N ILE A 144 -0.85 -29.49 10.66
CA ILE A 144 -0.67 -29.20 12.10
C ILE A 144 -0.10 -30.41 12.85
N HIS A 145 -0.42 -31.63 12.45
CA HIS A 145 0.15 -32.84 13.05
C HIS A 145 1.68 -32.91 12.86
N ASP A 146 2.14 -32.61 11.64
CA ASP A 146 3.57 -32.56 11.29
C ASP A 146 4.34 -31.47 12.07
N SER A 147 3.65 -30.54 12.74
CA SER A 147 4.25 -29.46 13.53
C SER A 147 4.48 -29.79 15.02
N GLY A 148 4.13 -31.01 15.44
CA GLY A 148 4.33 -31.53 16.81
C GLY A 148 3.10 -31.41 17.72
N SER A 149 3.02 -32.29 18.72
CA SER A 149 1.80 -32.52 19.54
C SER A 149 1.30 -31.29 20.30
N ALA A 150 2.19 -30.47 20.85
CA ALA A 150 1.81 -29.26 21.58
C ALA A 150 1.18 -28.21 20.64
N THR A 151 1.76 -28.03 19.45
CA THR A 151 1.27 -27.11 18.41
C THR A 151 -0.09 -27.58 17.88
N GLU A 152 -0.23 -28.88 17.62
CA GLU A 152 -1.48 -29.50 17.18
C GLU A 152 -2.61 -29.25 18.20
N GLN A 153 -2.38 -29.55 19.48
CA GLN A 153 -3.38 -29.33 20.54
C GLN A 153 -3.77 -27.85 20.68
N GLY A 154 -2.79 -26.96 20.61
CA GLY A 154 -3.02 -25.51 20.65
C GLY A 154 -3.94 -25.04 19.52
N TRP A 155 -3.66 -25.47 18.28
CA TRP A 155 -4.51 -25.13 17.14
C TRP A 155 -5.90 -25.75 17.21
N LYS A 156 -6.00 -27.04 17.57
CA LYS A 156 -7.30 -27.72 17.68
C LYS A 156 -8.20 -27.05 18.72
N SER A 157 -7.65 -26.68 19.88
CA SER A 157 -8.38 -25.92 20.90
C SER A 157 -8.78 -24.53 20.41
N TYR A 158 -7.83 -23.77 19.84
CA TYR A 158 -8.06 -22.41 19.35
C TYR A 158 -9.15 -22.33 18.27
N LEU A 159 -9.10 -23.24 17.30
CA LEU A 159 -10.00 -23.30 16.16
C LEU A 159 -11.34 -23.97 16.47
N ARG A 160 -11.54 -24.45 17.71
CA ARG A 160 -12.74 -25.20 18.12
C ARG A 160 -12.96 -26.43 17.23
N TRP A 161 -11.90 -27.21 17.07
CA TRP A 161 -11.86 -28.34 16.14
C TRP A 161 -12.93 -29.40 16.43
N ASP A 162 -13.18 -29.67 17.72
CA ASP A 162 -14.20 -30.64 18.15
C ASP A 162 -15.60 -30.17 17.76
N ASP A 163 -15.91 -28.89 17.98
CA ASP A 163 -17.18 -28.29 17.56
C ASP A 163 -17.34 -28.36 16.04
N LEU A 164 -16.30 -28.00 15.27
CA LEU A 164 -16.30 -28.06 13.82
C LEU A 164 -16.56 -29.49 13.33
N THR A 165 -15.83 -30.47 13.86
CA THR A 165 -15.96 -31.89 13.48
C THR A 165 -17.34 -32.44 13.85
N GLN A 166 -17.87 -32.10 15.02
CA GLN A 166 -19.21 -32.50 15.46
C GLN A 166 -20.28 -31.94 14.51
N GLN A 167 -20.20 -30.66 14.15
CA GLN A 167 -21.16 -30.04 13.23
C GLN A 167 -21.08 -30.65 11.82
N LEU A 168 -19.88 -31.00 11.34
CA LEU A 168 -19.73 -31.67 10.05
C LEU A 168 -20.23 -33.12 10.08
N ALA A 169 -20.27 -33.80 11.22
CA ALA A 169 -20.87 -35.13 11.32
C ALA A 169 -22.41 -35.09 11.37
N ALA A 170 -23.02 -33.95 11.72
CA ALA A 170 -24.46 -33.82 11.86
C ALA A 170 -25.19 -33.81 10.50
N GLU A 171 -26.39 -34.41 10.45
CA GLU A 171 -27.30 -34.31 9.30
C GLU A 171 -27.85 -32.88 9.13
N SER A 172 -28.08 -32.19 10.25
CA SER A 172 -28.54 -30.81 10.31
C SER A 172 -27.62 -30.00 11.23
N PRO A 173 -26.57 -29.35 10.68
CA PRO A 173 -25.60 -28.61 11.48
C PRO A 173 -26.19 -27.31 12.07
N ASP A 174 -25.73 -26.93 13.27
CA ASP A 174 -25.93 -25.59 13.82
C ASP A 174 -25.01 -24.60 13.10
N LEU A 175 -25.60 -23.82 12.18
CA LEU A 175 -24.89 -22.78 11.44
C LEU A 175 -24.30 -21.70 12.33
N GLY A 176 -24.93 -21.39 13.46
CA GLY A 176 -24.40 -20.45 14.44
C GLY A 176 -23.14 -20.98 15.13
N MET A 177 -23.04 -22.31 15.32
CA MET A 177 -21.82 -22.94 15.82
C MET A 177 -20.71 -22.90 14.78
N LEU A 178 -21.01 -23.24 13.52
CA LEU A 178 -20.04 -23.15 12.42
C LEU A 178 -19.54 -21.71 12.21
N GLU A 179 -20.41 -20.71 12.35
CA GLU A 179 -20.02 -19.30 12.29
C GLU A 179 -19.01 -18.94 13.39
N ARG A 180 -19.22 -19.43 14.62
CA ARG A 180 -18.26 -19.24 15.72
C ARG A 180 -16.91 -19.90 15.42
N CYS A 181 -16.88 -21.05 14.75
CA CYS A 181 -15.64 -21.66 14.28
C CYS A 181 -14.99 -20.81 13.17
N TYR A 182 -15.77 -20.35 12.19
CA TYR A 182 -15.30 -19.47 11.11
C TYR A 182 -14.63 -18.20 11.66
N LEU A 183 -15.24 -17.56 12.66
CA LEU A 183 -14.66 -16.38 13.32
C LEU A 183 -13.29 -16.65 13.97
N ARG A 184 -12.98 -17.89 14.38
CA ARG A 184 -11.63 -18.26 14.84
C ARG A 184 -10.62 -18.31 13.70
N PHE A 185 -11.00 -18.87 12.56
CA PHE A 185 -10.19 -18.88 11.34
C PHE A 185 -10.01 -17.47 10.74
N HIS A 186 -10.92 -16.54 11.01
CA HIS A 186 -10.90 -15.16 10.52
C HIS A 186 -10.40 -14.14 11.56
N SER A 187 -9.92 -14.59 12.72
CA SER A 187 -9.53 -13.72 13.84
C SER A 187 -8.26 -12.90 13.62
N GLY A 188 -7.45 -13.28 12.63
CA GLY A 188 -6.15 -12.67 12.36
C GLY A 188 -5.01 -13.05 13.30
N ALA A 189 -5.14 -14.17 14.01
CA ALA A 189 -4.01 -14.75 14.75
C ALA A 189 -2.86 -15.12 13.80
N LYS A 190 -1.63 -14.95 14.28
CA LYS A 190 -0.41 -15.32 13.54
C LYS A 190 -0.43 -16.82 13.19
N GLY A 191 -0.16 -17.13 11.93
CA GLY A 191 -0.23 -18.46 11.34
C GLY A 191 -1.48 -18.69 10.49
N LEU A 192 -2.56 -17.92 10.69
CA LEU A 192 -3.77 -18.02 9.88
C LEU A 192 -3.58 -17.48 8.45
N GLU A 193 -2.48 -16.80 8.16
CA GLU A 193 -2.06 -16.40 6.82
C GLU A 193 -1.57 -17.57 5.95
N TYR A 194 -1.24 -18.73 6.54
CA TYR A 194 -0.78 -19.87 5.76
C TYR A 194 -1.92 -20.50 4.95
N GLN A 195 -1.57 -20.95 3.74
CA GLN A 195 -2.51 -21.44 2.73
C GLN A 195 -3.49 -22.49 3.27
N GLN A 196 -3.02 -23.43 4.09
CA GLN A 196 -3.83 -24.52 4.65
C GLN A 196 -4.96 -24.01 5.55
N PHE A 197 -4.70 -22.96 6.35
CA PHE A 197 -5.73 -22.32 7.19
C PHE A 197 -6.68 -21.47 6.33
N ALA A 198 -6.14 -20.74 5.35
CA ALA A 198 -6.93 -19.94 4.43
C ALA A 198 -7.90 -20.79 3.59
N ASP A 199 -7.48 -21.98 3.14
CA ASP A 199 -8.33 -22.91 2.39
C ASP A 199 -9.49 -23.43 3.23
N VAL A 200 -9.26 -23.82 4.49
CA VAL A 200 -10.33 -24.21 5.42
C VAL A 200 -11.28 -23.04 5.68
N ARG A 201 -10.74 -21.84 5.91
CA ARG A 201 -11.55 -20.63 6.13
C ARG A 201 -12.49 -20.35 4.95
N ARG A 202 -11.97 -20.36 3.71
CA ARG A 202 -12.75 -20.14 2.49
C ARG A 202 -13.80 -21.24 2.28
N ALA A 203 -13.42 -22.50 2.45
CA ALA A 203 -14.34 -23.63 2.32
C ALA A 203 -15.44 -23.62 3.39
N LEU A 204 -15.11 -23.23 4.63
CA LEU A 204 -16.05 -23.15 5.74
C LEU A 204 -17.08 -22.06 5.50
N ARG A 205 -16.64 -20.85 5.10
CA ARG A 205 -17.56 -19.77 4.73
C ARG A 205 -18.50 -20.18 3.61
N ARG A 206 -17.98 -20.85 2.57
CA ARG A 206 -18.77 -21.32 1.43
C ARG A 206 -19.80 -22.37 1.83
N TYR A 207 -19.43 -23.30 2.72
CA TYR A 207 -20.36 -24.30 3.22
C TYR A 207 -21.48 -23.66 4.05
N ILE A 208 -21.15 -22.77 4.99
CA ILE A 208 -22.14 -22.04 5.80
C ILE A 208 -23.11 -21.27 4.90
N ASP A 209 -22.59 -20.54 3.91
CA ASP A 209 -23.40 -19.77 2.94
C ASP A 209 -24.40 -20.68 2.20
N LEU A 210 -23.92 -21.76 1.57
CA LEU A 210 -24.78 -22.63 0.77
C LEU A 210 -25.76 -23.45 1.62
N GLN A 211 -25.33 -23.92 2.79
CA GLN A 211 -26.22 -24.66 3.70
C GLN A 211 -27.37 -23.77 4.19
N PHE A 212 -27.10 -22.51 4.54
CA PHE A 212 -28.13 -21.54 4.94
C PHE A 212 -29.23 -21.42 3.87
N PHE A 213 -28.84 -21.16 2.61
CA PHE A 213 -29.81 -20.97 1.54
C PHE A 213 -30.50 -22.28 1.14
N ALA A 214 -29.80 -23.42 1.13
CA ALA A 214 -30.40 -24.72 0.82
C ALA A 214 -31.47 -25.13 1.85
N SER A 215 -31.36 -24.69 3.10
CA SER A 215 -32.35 -24.95 4.15
C SER A 215 -33.41 -23.86 4.30
N THR A 216 -33.40 -22.80 3.49
CA THR A 216 -34.33 -21.67 3.61
C THR A 216 -35.55 -21.87 2.72
N GLU A 217 -36.70 -22.21 3.32
CA GLU A 217 -37.96 -22.45 2.58
C GLU A 217 -38.45 -21.21 1.80
N GLN A 218 -38.29 -20.01 2.36
CA GLN A 218 -38.79 -18.76 1.76
C GLN A 218 -37.72 -18.04 0.92
N TYR A 219 -36.72 -18.76 0.41
CA TYR A 219 -35.57 -18.13 -0.25
C TYR A 219 -35.95 -17.29 -1.47
N GLN A 220 -36.90 -17.75 -2.29
CA GLN A 220 -37.39 -16.97 -3.44
C GLN A 220 -38.07 -15.65 -3.00
N ALA A 221 -38.90 -15.69 -1.97
CA ALA A 221 -39.54 -14.48 -1.45
C ALA A 221 -38.51 -13.49 -0.88
N MET A 222 -37.48 -14.00 -0.19
CA MET A 222 -36.36 -13.17 0.27
C MET A 222 -35.59 -12.58 -0.91
N TYR A 223 -35.36 -13.34 -1.98
CA TYR A 223 -34.70 -12.85 -3.19
C TYR A 223 -35.44 -11.67 -3.81
N GLU A 224 -36.76 -11.79 -4.00
CA GLU A 224 -37.60 -10.74 -4.58
C GLU A 224 -37.60 -9.47 -3.71
N MET A 225 -37.70 -9.63 -2.38
CA MET A 225 -37.63 -8.53 -1.43
C MET A 225 -36.26 -7.83 -1.46
N GLN A 226 -35.16 -8.59 -1.39
CA GLN A 226 -33.81 -8.04 -1.41
C GLN A 226 -33.52 -7.33 -2.74
N LEU A 227 -34.08 -7.81 -3.85
CA LEU A 227 -33.91 -7.20 -5.16
C LEU A 227 -34.61 -5.85 -5.24
N GLY A 228 -35.85 -5.77 -4.73
CA GLY A 228 -36.59 -4.51 -4.65
C GLY A 228 -35.85 -3.47 -3.80
N LEU A 229 -35.38 -3.87 -2.61
CA LEU A 229 -34.60 -2.99 -1.73
C LEU A 229 -33.27 -2.57 -2.36
N LEU A 230 -32.59 -3.46 -3.10
CA LEU A 230 -31.34 -3.12 -3.80
C LEU A 230 -31.58 -2.07 -4.87
N VAL A 231 -32.63 -2.22 -5.69
CA VAL A 231 -32.96 -1.25 -6.73
C VAL A 231 -33.31 0.11 -6.12
N GLU A 232 -34.04 0.15 -5.01
CA GLU A 232 -34.35 1.40 -4.31
C GLU A 232 -33.08 2.08 -3.76
N ASN A 233 -32.22 1.33 -3.06
CA ASN A 233 -30.99 1.86 -2.48
C ASN A 233 -29.99 2.31 -3.57
N LEU A 234 -29.91 1.60 -4.69
CA LEU A 234 -29.08 2.01 -5.83
C LEU A 234 -29.54 3.34 -6.42
N LYS A 235 -30.84 3.61 -6.47
CA LYS A 235 -31.37 4.90 -6.93
C LYS A 235 -31.01 6.02 -5.96
N LYS A 236 -31.27 5.83 -4.66
CA LYS A 236 -30.90 6.80 -3.62
C LYS A 236 -29.41 7.11 -3.63
N TYR A 237 -28.59 6.07 -3.71
CA TYR A 237 -27.14 6.20 -3.74
C TYR A 237 -26.61 6.90 -5.00
N ALA A 238 -27.28 6.72 -6.14
CA ALA A 238 -26.91 7.44 -7.37
C ALA A 238 -27.28 8.93 -7.30
N ASP A 239 -28.37 9.28 -6.62
CA ASP A 239 -28.83 10.66 -6.47
C ASP A 239 -28.01 11.43 -5.41
N ASP A 240 -27.70 10.80 -4.27
CA ASP A 240 -26.95 11.39 -3.16
C ASP A 240 -26.03 10.34 -2.49
N PRO A 241 -24.79 10.16 -3.00
CA PRO A 241 -23.85 9.17 -2.46
C PRO A 241 -23.53 9.41 -0.99
N ASN A 242 -23.85 8.44 -0.13
CA ASN A 242 -23.58 8.51 1.31
C ASN A 242 -23.23 7.13 1.90
N ALA A 243 -22.56 7.14 3.05
CA ALA A 243 -22.07 5.93 3.73
C ALA A 243 -23.17 4.93 4.15
N ASP A 244 -24.38 5.40 4.46
CA ASP A 244 -25.46 4.52 4.94
C ASP A 244 -26.08 3.73 3.78
N ASP A 245 -26.39 4.40 2.67
CA ASP A 245 -26.86 3.74 1.46
C ASP A 245 -25.76 2.85 0.86
N ALA A 246 -24.49 3.29 0.87
CA ALA A 246 -23.37 2.46 0.44
C ALA A 246 -23.28 1.14 1.22
N ALA A 247 -23.47 1.21 2.55
CA ALA A 247 -23.47 0.02 3.41
C ALA A 247 -24.68 -0.89 3.13
N ALA A 248 -25.85 -0.32 2.84
CA ALA A 248 -27.05 -1.08 2.50
C ALA A 248 -26.89 -1.80 1.14
N VAL A 249 -26.44 -1.08 0.10
CA VAL A 249 -26.16 -1.64 -1.22
C VAL A 249 -25.08 -2.72 -1.14
N GLY A 250 -23.96 -2.45 -0.46
CA GLY A 250 -22.89 -3.41 -0.27
C GLY A 250 -23.36 -4.70 0.40
N ALA A 251 -24.17 -4.58 1.47
CA ALA A 251 -24.73 -5.72 2.17
C ALA A 251 -25.68 -6.56 1.28
N GLN A 252 -26.50 -5.91 0.47
CA GLN A 252 -27.43 -6.56 -0.46
C GLN A 252 -26.68 -7.29 -1.59
N LEU A 253 -25.72 -6.62 -2.23
CA LEU A 253 -24.86 -7.23 -3.24
C LEU A 253 -24.09 -8.44 -2.66
N GLY A 254 -23.65 -8.33 -1.41
CA GLY A 254 -23.03 -9.44 -0.69
C GLY A 254 -23.97 -10.60 -0.42
N TRP A 255 -25.22 -10.32 -0.03
CA TRP A 255 -26.25 -11.34 0.18
C TRP A 255 -26.52 -12.14 -1.11
N PHE A 256 -26.67 -11.46 -2.26
CA PHE A 256 -26.81 -12.14 -3.56
C PHE A 256 -25.57 -12.97 -3.90
N ALA A 257 -24.37 -12.44 -3.64
CA ALA A 257 -23.13 -13.17 -3.89
C ALA A 257 -22.99 -14.43 -3.02
N GLN A 258 -23.40 -14.39 -1.75
CA GLN A 258 -23.39 -15.58 -0.87
C GLN A 258 -24.26 -16.70 -1.44
N GLY A 259 -25.45 -16.35 -1.93
CA GLY A 259 -26.39 -17.28 -2.54
C GLY A 259 -26.08 -17.66 -3.99
N GLY A 260 -24.98 -17.15 -4.56
CA GLY A 260 -24.63 -17.36 -5.97
C GLY A 260 -25.67 -16.83 -6.96
N GLN A 261 -26.47 -15.84 -6.54
CA GLN A 261 -27.53 -15.25 -7.35
C GLN A 261 -26.96 -14.17 -8.27
N ILE A 262 -27.47 -14.12 -9.50
CA ILE A 262 -27.21 -13.06 -10.47
C ILE A 262 -25.74 -12.55 -10.50
N PRO A 263 -24.73 -13.46 -10.56
CA PRO A 263 -23.34 -13.10 -10.33
C PRO A 263 -22.81 -12.05 -11.31
N GLU A 264 -23.24 -12.10 -12.56
CA GLU A 264 -22.87 -11.11 -13.59
C GLU A 264 -23.40 -9.71 -13.26
N LEU A 265 -24.62 -9.59 -12.74
CA LEU A 265 -25.20 -8.30 -12.35
C LEU A 265 -24.53 -7.76 -11.09
N VAL A 266 -24.24 -8.63 -10.11
CA VAL A 266 -23.49 -8.23 -8.90
C VAL A 266 -22.10 -7.73 -9.28
N GLN A 267 -21.41 -8.41 -10.19
CA GLN A 267 -20.09 -7.98 -10.66
C GLN A 267 -20.18 -6.64 -11.40
N SER A 268 -21.11 -6.51 -12.36
CA SER A 268 -21.32 -5.25 -13.10
C SER A 268 -21.64 -4.06 -12.18
N ALA A 269 -22.44 -4.28 -11.13
CA ALA A 269 -22.71 -3.26 -10.13
C ALA A 269 -21.44 -2.87 -9.36
N ARG A 270 -20.62 -3.85 -8.94
CA ARG A 270 -19.36 -3.56 -8.23
C ARG A 270 -18.37 -2.81 -9.12
N ASP A 271 -18.26 -3.20 -10.39
CA ASP A 271 -17.36 -2.53 -11.33
C ASP A 271 -17.77 -1.07 -11.54
N SER A 272 -19.07 -0.78 -11.50
CA SER A 272 -19.62 0.57 -11.66
C SER A 272 -19.59 1.41 -10.38
N LEU A 273 -19.65 0.78 -9.20
CA LEU A 273 -19.81 1.47 -7.91
C LEU A 273 -18.51 1.53 -7.08
N ASN A 274 -17.48 0.79 -7.46
CA ASN A 274 -16.22 0.70 -6.70
C ASN A 274 -15.03 1.25 -7.47
N TYR A 275 -14.64 2.45 -7.06
CA TYR A 275 -13.35 3.06 -7.38
C TYR A 275 -12.34 2.85 -6.23
N PRO A 276 -11.03 2.88 -6.52
CA PRO A 276 -10.00 2.88 -5.48
C PRO A 276 -10.26 3.98 -4.46
N ASN A 277 -10.14 3.66 -3.16
CA ASN A 277 -10.47 4.54 -2.04
C ASN A 277 -9.24 5.05 -1.28
N LEU A 278 -8.04 4.79 -1.80
CA LEU A 278 -6.78 5.34 -1.32
C LEU A 278 -5.80 5.57 -2.47
N PHE A 279 -5.25 6.79 -2.51
CA PHE A 279 -4.12 7.14 -3.35
C PHE A 279 -3.02 7.76 -2.48
N LEU A 280 -1.77 7.33 -2.68
CA LEU A 280 -0.59 7.90 -2.04
C LEU A 280 0.41 8.31 -3.12
N THR A 281 1.11 9.41 -2.88
CA THR A 281 2.23 9.85 -3.71
C THR A 281 3.42 10.18 -2.83
N ALA A 282 4.62 9.87 -3.31
CA ALA A 282 5.88 10.19 -2.65
C ALA A 282 6.89 10.70 -3.69
N SER A 283 7.34 11.94 -3.54
CA SER A 283 8.25 12.58 -4.50
C SER A 283 9.62 11.90 -4.54
N GLU A 284 10.34 12.06 -5.65
CA GLU A 284 11.74 11.66 -5.78
C GLU A 284 12.58 12.28 -4.67
N ARG A 285 12.34 13.56 -4.35
CA ARG A 285 13.03 14.26 -3.26
C ARG A 285 12.81 13.56 -1.93
N PHE A 286 11.58 13.13 -1.63
CA PHE A 286 11.24 12.41 -0.41
C PHE A 286 11.91 11.04 -0.36
N VAL A 287 11.81 10.26 -1.43
CA VAL A 287 12.43 8.93 -1.54
C VAL A 287 13.95 9.04 -1.39
N GLY A 288 14.56 10.00 -2.11
CA GLY A 288 15.99 10.31 -2.07
C GLY A 288 16.47 10.71 -0.69
N TYR A 289 15.69 11.43 0.12
CA TYR A 289 16.11 11.81 1.48
C TYR A 289 16.55 10.61 2.33
N GLY A 290 15.87 9.47 2.21
CA GLY A 290 16.19 8.26 2.98
C GLY A 290 17.29 7.37 2.39
N ILE A 291 17.78 7.66 1.18
CA ILE A 291 18.69 6.78 0.43
C ILE A 291 19.96 7.51 0.00
N ASP A 292 19.83 8.75 -0.47
CA ASP A 292 20.93 9.58 -0.95
C ASP A 292 21.97 9.79 0.14
N ARG A 293 23.24 9.58 -0.21
CA ARG A 293 24.36 9.76 0.71
C ARG A 293 25.64 10.07 0.00
N LYS A 294 26.51 10.80 0.71
CA LYS A 294 27.93 10.89 0.33
C LYS A 294 28.62 9.56 0.55
N VAL A 295 29.51 9.22 -0.36
CA VAL A 295 30.42 8.10 -0.24
C VAL A 295 31.81 8.67 0.04
N ASP A 296 32.42 8.24 1.13
CA ASP A 296 33.85 8.44 1.42
C ASP A 296 34.33 7.18 2.14
N ASP A 297 34.98 6.28 1.41
CA ASP A 297 35.37 4.96 1.90
C ASP A 297 36.82 4.69 1.50
N THR A 298 37.60 4.16 2.43
CA THR A 298 39.00 3.78 2.20
C THR A 298 39.16 2.28 2.41
N LYS A 299 39.59 1.58 1.36
CA LYS A 299 39.73 0.12 1.36
C LYS A 299 41.09 -0.32 0.82
N PRO A 300 41.59 -1.49 1.24
CA PRO A 300 42.79 -2.07 0.63
C PRO A 300 42.51 -2.42 -0.84
N VAL A 301 43.50 -2.17 -1.69
CA VAL A 301 43.54 -2.63 -3.08
C VAL A 301 44.40 -3.89 -3.12
N ARG A 302 43.84 -4.97 -3.66
CA ARG A 302 44.57 -6.20 -3.98
C ARG A 302 44.15 -6.65 -5.37
N ASP A 303 45.12 -6.74 -6.27
CA ASP A 303 44.85 -7.02 -7.68
C ASP A 303 45.99 -7.81 -8.33
N ASN A 304 45.73 -8.41 -9.49
CA ASN A 304 46.75 -8.96 -10.38
C ASN A 304 46.51 -8.43 -11.79
N ILE A 305 47.46 -7.65 -12.30
CA ILE A 305 47.36 -7.04 -13.63
C ILE A 305 48.58 -7.47 -14.43
N LEU A 306 48.34 -8.20 -15.53
CA LEU A 306 49.39 -8.70 -16.43
C LEU A 306 50.50 -9.49 -15.68
N GLY A 307 50.10 -10.31 -14.69
CA GLY A 307 51.02 -11.10 -13.86
C GLY A 307 51.73 -10.31 -12.74
N THR A 308 51.47 -9.01 -12.62
CA THR A 308 51.99 -8.17 -11.53
C THR A 308 51.03 -8.18 -10.36
N SER A 309 51.49 -8.61 -9.18
CA SER A 309 50.67 -8.57 -7.96
C SER A 309 50.68 -7.16 -7.39
N ILE A 310 49.52 -6.53 -7.31
CA ILE A 310 49.34 -5.13 -6.89
C ILE A 310 48.70 -5.10 -5.49
N TYR A 311 49.30 -4.32 -4.60
CA TYR A 311 48.82 -4.08 -3.25
C TYR A 311 48.79 -2.59 -2.97
N GLY A 312 47.76 -2.08 -2.31
CA GLY A 312 47.64 -0.65 -2.08
C GLY A 312 46.47 -0.27 -1.20
N THR A 313 46.16 1.02 -1.23
CA THR A 313 44.96 1.59 -0.61
C THR A 313 44.22 2.43 -1.64
N GLY A 314 42.90 2.36 -1.61
CA GLY A 314 42.01 3.12 -2.48
C GLY A 314 40.99 3.89 -1.64
N ARG A 315 40.92 5.20 -1.84
CA ARG A 315 39.88 6.07 -1.27
C ARG A 315 38.88 6.45 -2.35
N THR A 316 37.64 6.04 -2.19
CA THR A 316 36.51 6.35 -3.07
C THR A 316 35.70 7.48 -2.47
N VAL A 317 35.56 8.58 -3.20
CA VAL A 317 34.74 9.73 -2.81
C VAL A 317 33.71 10.01 -3.90
N GLY A 318 32.45 10.22 -3.52
CA GLY A 318 31.38 10.50 -4.47
C GLY A 318 29.99 10.60 -3.84
N ASP A 319 28.98 10.37 -4.65
CA ASP A 319 27.57 10.43 -4.31
C ASP A 319 26.87 9.13 -4.71
N LEU A 320 26.08 8.57 -3.80
CA LEU A 320 25.03 7.61 -4.13
C LEU A 320 23.71 8.36 -4.11
N LYS A 321 23.00 8.37 -5.24
CA LYS A 321 21.69 9.00 -5.38
C LYS A 321 20.66 8.03 -5.92
N ILE A 322 19.39 8.35 -5.76
CA ILE A 322 18.30 7.68 -6.48
C ILE A 322 17.85 8.50 -7.68
N ASN A 323 17.40 7.80 -8.71
CA ASN A 323 16.56 8.33 -9.77
C ASN A 323 15.28 7.48 -9.84
N LEU A 324 14.12 8.11 -10.00
CA LEU A 324 12.89 7.38 -10.32
C LEU A 324 12.78 7.13 -11.83
N ILE A 325 12.38 5.93 -12.21
CA ILE A 325 12.20 5.53 -13.61
C ILE A 325 10.71 5.33 -13.87
N PRO A 326 10.12 5.95 -14.92
CA PRO A 326 8.72 5.72 -15.26
C PRO A 326 8.40 4.24 -15.49
N ASN A 327 7.47 3.70 -14.70
CA ASN A 327 7.01 2.32 -14.80
C ASN A 327 5.58 2.20 -14.22
N ALA A 328 4.64 1.76 -15.06
CA ALA A 328 3.22 1.66 -14.71
C ALA A 328 2.84 0.40 -13.92
N ALA A 329 3.70 -0.64 -13.91
CA ALA A 329 3.41 -1.93 -13.29
C ALA A 329 4.13 -2.14 -11.94
N ALA A 330 5.16 -1.36 -11.66
CA ALA A 330 5.91 -1.36 -10.41
C ALA A 330 6.59 0.00 -10.23
N ALA A 331 6.83 0.44 -9.00
CA ALA A 331 7.74 1.57 -8.79
C ALA A 331 9.19 1.14 -9.03
N GLN A 332 9.89 1.83 -9.92
CA GLN A 332 11.28 1.55 -10.25
C GLN A 332 12.21 2.65 -9.71
N VAL A 333 13.06 2.27 -8.76
CA VAL A 333 14.05 3.14 -8.11
C VAL A 333 15.44 2.73 -8.56
N GLN A 334 16.13 3.59 -9.33
CA GLN A 334 17.51 3.35 -9.75
C GLN A 334 18.50 4.01 -8.80
N LEU A 335 19.33 3.21 -8.15
CA LEU A 335 20.49 3.66 -7.40
C LEU A 335 21.62 3.98 -8.37
N VAL A 336 22.19 5.20 -8.28
CA VAL A 336 23.30 5.68 -9.11
C VAL A 336 24.46 6.09 -8.21
N LEU A 337 25.59 5.39 -8.33
CA LEU A 337 26.86 5.74 -7.70
C LEU A 337 27.72 6.51 -8.70
N ASP A 338 27.96 7.79 -8.46
CA ASP A 338 28.92 8.61 -9.20
C ASP A 338 30.08 8.96 -8.27
N ALA A 339 31.26 8.41 -8.54
CA ALA A 339 32.40 8.51 -7.64
C ALA A 339 33.76 8.51 -8.35
N VAL A 340 34.78 8.95 -7.61
CA VAL A 340 36.18 8.87 -8.01
C VAL A 340 36.96 8.10 -6.96
N THR A 341 37.70 7.09 -7.39
CA THR A 341 38.61 6.32 -6.54
C THR A 341 40.05 6.74 -6.80
N ARG A 342 40.77 7.15 -5.76
CA ARG A 342 42.21 7.46 -5.82
C ARG A 342 42.98 6.35 -5.11
N THR A 343 44.00 5.83 -5.77
CA THR A 343 44.78 4.69 -5.27
C THR A 343 46.26 5.01 -5.18
N ASN A 344 46.90 4.42 -4.17
CA ASN A 344 48.35 4.34 -4.02
C ASN A 344 48.75 2.88 -3.94
N ASN A 345 49.59 2.42 -4.86
CA ASN A 345 49.83 1.02 -5.10
C ASN A 345 51.32 0.68 -5.19
N VAL A 346 51.62 -0.56 -4.83
CA VAL A 346 52.90 -1.23 -5.01
C VAL A 346 52.65 -2.52 -5.78
N GLY A 347 53.15 -2.58 -7.02
CA GLY A 347 53.14 -3.77 -7.87
C GLY A 347 54.46 -4.53 -7.75
N ARG A 348 54.40 -5.87 -7.60
CA ARG A 348 55.58 -6.75 -7.61
C ARG A 348 55.48 -7.76 -8.74
N ASN A 349 56.55 -7.86 -9.53
CA ASN A 349 56.70 -8.83 -10.61
C ASN A 349 58.16 -9.31 -10.68
N GLY A 350 58.43 -10.49 -10.13
CA GLY A 350 59.80 -11.01 -9.99
C GLY A 350 60.70 -10.05 -9.19
N GLN A 351 61.81 -9.64 -9.79
CA GLN A 351 62.78 -8.70 -9.20
C GLN A 351 62.42 -7.22 -9.39
N VAL A 352 61.23 -6.92 -9.94
CA VAL A 352 60.78 -5.56 -10.24
C VAL A 352 59.70 -5.14 -9.26
N THR A 353 59.86 -3.95 -8.67
CA THR A 353 58.84 -3.28 -7.83
C THR A 353 58.41 -1.97 -8.50
N VAL A 354 57.11 -1.77 -8.66
CA VAL A 354 56.52 -0.58 -9.28
C VAL A 354 55.68 0.14 -8.25
N HIS A 355 56.01 1.39 -7.95
CA HIS A 355 55.15 2.29 -7.19
C HIS A 355 54.29 3.09 -8.18
N SER A 356 52.98 3.07 -7.99
CA SER A 356 52.06 3.80 -8.85
C SER A 356 50.93 4.45 -8.07
N SER A 357 50.36 5.50 -8.62
CA SER A 357 49.10 6.08 -8.19
C SER A 357 48.08 6.00 -9.31
N GLY A 358 46.80 5.82 -8.96
CA GLY A 358 45.72 5.72 -9.94
C GLY A 358 44.53 6.59 -9.59
N VAL A 359 43.80 7.03 -10.60
CA VAL A 359 42.50 7.68 -10.49
C VAL A 359 41.53 6.87 -11.35
N THR A 360 40.43 6.42 -10.76
CA THR A 360 39.37 5.69 -11.45
C THR A 360 38.07 6.46 -11.30
N SER A 361 37.46 6.91 -12.41
CA SER A 361 36.07 7.37 -12.39
C SER A 361 35.14 6.15 -12.36
N VAL A 362 34.06 6.24 -11.59
CA VAL A 362 33.11 5.15 -11.33
C VAL A 362 31.70 5.66 -11.56
N LEU A 363 30.96 5.00 -12.45
CA LEU A 363 29.52 5.14 -12.58
C LEU A 363 28.88 3.76 -12.37
N GLY A 364 28.26 3.54 -11.21
CA GLY A 364 27.54 2.31 -10.88
C GLY A 364 26.03 2.53 -10.91
N LYS A 365 25.26 1.56 -11.42
CA LYS A 365 23.80 1.61 -11.47
C LYS A 365 23.17 0.30 -11.00
N LYS A 366 22.12 0.38 -10.20
CA LYS A 366 21.29 -0.79 -9.81
C LYS A 366 19.83 -0.37 -9.66
N SER A 367 18.90 -1.12 -10.27
CA SER A 367 17.47 -0.82 -10.15
C SER A 367 16.81 -1.73 -9.12
N LEU A 368 15.93 -1.14 -8.33
CA LEU A 368 14.98 -1.82 -7.44
C LEU A 368 13.59 -1.68 -8.04
N LEU A 369 12.80 -2.75 -8.00
CA LEU A 369 11.40 -2.78 -8.39
C LEU A 369 10.55 -3.02 -7.15
N VAL A 370 9.52 -2.20 -6.95
CA VAL A 370 8.63 -2.26 -5.79
C VAL A 370 7.19 -2.45 -6.27
N ASP A 371 6.56 -3.53 -5.84
CA ASP A 371 5.18 -3.89 -6.17
C ASP A 371 4.43 -4.45 -4.94
N ALA A 372 3.24 -4.99 -5.16
CA ALA A 372 2.39 -5.57 -4.12
C ALA A 372 3.02 -6.77 -3.38
N GLU A 373 3.91 -7.52 -4.05
CA GLU A 373 4.58 -8.70 -3.51
C GLU A 373 5.86 -8.34 -2.77
N GLY A 374 6.48 -7.23 -3.15
CA GLY A 374 7.55 -6.59 -2.40
C GLY A 374 8.56 -5.84 -3.23
N VAL A 375 9.77 -5.79 -2.71
CA VAL A 375 10.94 -5.23 -3.36
C VAL A 375 11.74 -6.37 -3.97
N SER A 376 12.07 -6.22 -5.25
CA SER A 376 13.03 -7.03 -5.98
C SER A 376 14.08 -6.12 -6.63
N ASP A 377 15.12 -6.70 -7.22
CA ASP A 377 16.18 -5.93 -7.88
C ASP A 377 16.63 -6.53 -9.21
N THR A 378 17.25 -5.68 -10.02
CA THR A 378 17.97 -6.09 -11.21
C THR A 378 19.47 -6.17 -10.92
N ARG A 379 20.20 -6.88 -11.77
CA ARG A 379 21.66 -6.92 -11.71
C ARG A 379 22.25 -5.51 -11.81
N ALA A 380 23.25 -5.22 -10.99
CA ALA A 380 24.04 -4.01 -11.05
C ALA A 380 24.92 -3.97 -12.29
N THR A 381 25.16 -2.76 -12.78
CA THR A 381 26.09 -2.44 -13.86
C THR A 381 27.07 -1.39 -13.37
N ALA A 382 28.26 -1.36 -13.94
CA ALA A 382 29.23 -0.32 -13.66
C ALA A 382 30.05 -0.01 -14.90
N GLU A 383 30.38 1.26 -15.08
CA GLU A 383 31.35 1.74 -16.05
C GLU A 383 32.48 2.42 -15.29
N CYS A 384 33.72 1.97 -15.49
CA CYS A 384 34.87 2.57 -14.86
C CYS A 384 35.93 2.99 -15.88
N ARG A 385 36.66 4.06 -15.58
CA ARG A 385 37.82 4.46 -16.38
C ARG A 385 38.99 4.77 -15.46
N THR A 386 40.03 3.95 -15.56
CA THR A 386 41.25 4.08 -14.77
C THR A 386 42.34 4.79 -15.55
N SER A 387 43.00 5.75 -14.90
CA SER A 387 44.26 6.33 -15.34
C SER A 387 45.30 6.17 -14.25
N SER A 388 46.51 5.76 -14.64
CA SER A 388 47.61 5.42 -13.73
C SER A 388 48.84 6.26 -14.02
N THR A 389 49.63 6.51 -12.98
CA THR A 389 50.94 7.16 -13.05
C THR A 389 51.95 6.25 -12.36
N PHE A 390 53.04 5.92 -13.06
CA PHE A 390 54.17 5.23 -12.46
C PHE A 390 55.03 6.26 -11.72
N ASN A 391 55.07 6.15 -10.40
CA ASN A 391 55.82 7.06 -9.53
C ASN A 391 57.29 6.64 -9.45
N SER A 392 57.55 5.32 -9.46
CA SER A 392 58.90 4.76 -9.42
C SER A 392 58.88 3.31 -9.91
N ILE A 393 59.93 2.90 -10.64
CA ILE A 393 60.16 1.52 -11.07
C ILE A 393 61.56 1.11 -10.57
N GLN A 394 61.59 0.12 -9.69
CA GLN A 394 62.79 -0.40 -9.04
C GLN A 394 63.10 -1.80 -9.55
N ALA A 395 64.39 -2.09 -9.73
CA ALA A 395 64.92 -3.40 -10.11
C ALA A 395 66.37 -3.55 -9.65
N ASN A 396 66.83 -4.79 -9.53
CA ASN A 396 68.17 -5.15 -9.04
C ASN A 396 69.33 -4.70 -9.93
N SER A 397 69.08 -4.36 -11.20
CA SER A 397 70.08 -3.82 -12.11
C SER A 397 69.50 -2.73 -13.03
N GLY A 398 70.36 -1.85 -13.55
CA GLY A 398 69.94 -0.77 -14.47
C GLY A 398 69.35 -1.29 -15.79
N LEU A 399 69.89 -2.39 -16.33
CA LEU A 399 69.38 -3.02 -17.55
C LEU A 399 67.96 -3.54 -17.36
N VAL A 400 67.70 -4.28 -16.26
CA VAL A 400 66.38 -4.80 -15.94
C VAL A 400 65.39 -3.66 -15.71
N ARG A 401 65.83 -2.56 -15.08
CA ARG A 401 65.00 -1.35 -14.87
C ARG A 401 64.58 -0.71 -16.19
N ASN A 402 65.48 -0.57 -17.16
CA ASN A 402 65.17 0.03 -18.46
C ASN A 402 64.17 -0.83 -19.25
N ILE A 403 64.40 -2.16 -19.27
CA ILE A 403 63.47 -3.11 -19.90
C ILE A 403 62.10 -3.06 -19.24
N ALA A 404 62.06 -3.08 -17.90
CA ALA A 404 60.82 -3.00 -17.14
C ALA A 404 60.07 -1.68 -17.38
N THR A 405 60.79 -0.55 -17.44
CA THR A 405 60.20 0.76 -17.72
C THR A 405 59.57 0.83 -19.11
N ASN A 406 60.31 0.41 -20.14
CA ASN A 406 59.80 0.36 -21.51
C ASN A 406 58.56 -0.55 -21.61
N LYS A 407 58.61 -1.73 -21.00
CA LYS A 407 57.49 -2.68 -20.99
C LYS A 407 56.28 -2.12 -20.24
N ALA A 408 56.48 -1.47 -19.10
CA ALA A 408 55.40 -0.87 -18.32
C ALA A 408 54.66 0.22 -19.11
N TYR A 409 55.37 1.08 -19.84
CA TYR A 409 54.75 2.10 -20.68
C TYR A 409 54.08 1.53 -21.93
N GLN A 410 54.67 0.52 -22.58
CA GLN A 410 54.03 -0.18 -23.71
C GLN A 410 52.72 -0.87 -23.31
N GLN A 411 52.66 -1.42 -22.10
CA GLN A 411 51.50 -2.15 -21.59
C GLN A 411 50.51 -1.27 -20.80
N LYS A 412 50.77 0.04 -20.68
CA LYS A 412 50.00 0.93 -19.79
C LYS A 412 48.51 0.96 -20.13
N SER A 413 48.16 1.13 -21.41
CA SER A 413 46.75 1.17 -21.85
C SER A 413 46.02 -0.14 -21.56
N GLN A 414 46.67 -1.27 -21.83
CA GLN A 414 46.12 -2.59 -21.52
C GLN A 414 45.96 -2.81 -20.02
N ALA A 415 46.93 -2.38 -19.21
CA ALA A 415 46.86 -2.45 -17.75
C ALA A 415 45.71 -1.58 -17.20
N GLU A 416 45.52 -0.38 -17.74
CA GLU A 416 44.41 0.52 -17.37
C GLU A 416 43.04 -0.03 -17.78
N ALA A 417 42.94 -0.71 -18.93
CA ALA A 417 41.73 -1.40 -19.35
C ALA A 417 41.37 -2.55 -18.38
N ILE A 418 42.35 -3.39 -18.02
CA ILE A 418 42.16 -4.48 -17.03
C ILE A 418 41.78 -3.89 -15.66
N ALA A 419 42.47 -2.84 -15.22
CA ALA A 419 42.16 -2.17 -13.95
C ALA A 419 40.73 -1.62 -13.93
N SER A 420 40.26 -1.06 -15.06
CA SER A 420 38.90 -0.56 -15.22
C SER A 420 37.88 -1.71 -15.12
N GLN A 421 38.10 -2.82 -15.84
CA GLN A 421 37.23 -3.99 -15.77
C GLN A 421 37.16 -4.59 -14.36
N HIS A 422 38.30 -4.71 -13.66
CA HIS A 422 38.31 -5.18 -12.27
C HIS A 422 37.62 -4.20 -11.33
N ALA A 423 37.73 -2.89 -11.57
CA ALA A 423 37.00 -1.87 -10.82
C ALA A 423 35.48 -2.01 -11.03
N GLU A 424 35.02 -2.21 -12.26
CA GLU A 424 33.62 -2.46 -12.59
C GLU A 424 33.08 -3.67 -11.84
N GLN A 425 33.78 -4.80 -11.89
CA GLN A 425 33.40 -6.01 -11.17
C GLN A 425 33.27 -5.77 -9.65
N ARG A 426 34.22 -5.04 -9.05
CA ARG A 426 34.16 -4.71 -7.62
C ARG A 426 32.99 -3.79 -7.27
N VAL A 427 32.71 -2.79 -8.11
CA VAL A 427 31.57 -1.88 -7.92
C VAL A 427 30.25 -2.65 -8.03
N VAL A 428 30.11 -3.49 -9.06
CA VAL A 428 28.95 -4.39 -9.23
C VAL A 428 28.78 -5.27 -7.99
N SER A 429 29.80 -6.04 -7.59
CA SER A 429 29.72 -6.92 -6.42
C SER A 429 29.37 -6.18 -5.13
N ARG A 430 29.85 -4.94 -4.96
CA ARG A 430 29.53 -4.11 -3.80
C ARG A 430 28.07 -3.67 -3.81
N MET A 431 27.58 -3.15 -4.94
CA MET A 431 26.18 -2.73 -5.06
C MET A 431 25.23 -3.92 -4.86
N GLU A 432 25.61 -5.11 -5.37
CA GLU A 432 24.87 -6.35 -5.10
C GLU A 432 24.80 -6.65 -3.60
N ALA A 433 25.94 -6.67 -2.91
CA ALA A 433 25.99 -7.01 -1.49
C ALA A 433 25.25 -6.00 -0.60
N GLU A 434 25.32 -4.70 -0.93
CA GLU A 434 24.71 -3.64 -0.11
C GLU A 434 23.17 -3.61 -0.20
N THR A 435 22.56 -4.06 -1.31
CA THR A 435 21.09 -4.05 -1.43
C THR A 435 20.41 -5.26 -0.81
N VAL A 436 21.08 -6.41 -0.68
CA VAL A 436 20.47 -7.65 -0.15
C VAL A 436 19.73 -7.39 1.17
N LYS A 437 20.40 -6.74 2.13
CA LYS A 437 19.79 -6.45 3.43
C LYS A 437 18.65 -5.43 3.33
N LEU A 438 18.78 -4.42 2.48
CA LEU A 438 17.73 -3.41 2.28
C LEU A 438 16.43 -4.04 1.77
N ILE A 439 16.57 -4.94 0.79
CA ILE A 439 15.45 -5.66 0.20
C ILE A 439 14.82 -6.62 1.21
N GLN A 440 15.63 -7.37 1.95
CA GLN A 440 15.15 -8.27 3.01
C GLN A 440 14.38 -7.50 4.11
N ASP A 441 14.93 -6.38 4.58
CA ASP A 441 14.29 -5.54 5.60
C ASP A 441 12.98 -4.93 5.08
N ALA A 442 12.95 -4.45 3.83
CA ALA A 442 11.75 -3.90 3.20
C ALA A 442 10.65 -4.96 3.04
N ASN A 443 11.00 -6.14 2.52
CA ASN A 443 10.07 -7.27 2.34
C ASN A 443 9.55 -7.79 3.68
N THR A 444 10.38 -7.82 4.72
CA THR A 444 9.97 -8.22 6.07
C THR A 444 8.92 -7.27 6.63
N ARG A 445 9.11 -5.96 6.45
CA ARG A 445 8.14 -4.95 6.89
C ARG A 445 6.84 -5.02 6.11
N LEU A 446 6.90 -5.09 4.78
CA LEU A 446 5.70 -5.22 3.96
C LEU A 446 4.88 -6.45 4.37
N ARG A 447 5.54 -7.60 4.53
CA ARG A 447 4.86 -8.83 4.97
C ARG A 447 4.27 -8.69 6.36
N LYS A 448 5.02 -8.20 7.34
CA LYS A 448 4.60 -8.16 8.74
C LYS A 448 3.56 -7.08 9.04
N GLU A 449 3.72 -5.89 8.47
CA GLU A 449 2.95 -4.69 8.84
C GLU A 449 1.76 -4.47 7.91
N VAL A 450 1.81 -4.94 6.66
CA VAL A 450 0.75 -4.73 5.66
C VAL A 450 0.03 -6.03 5.32
N ARG A 451 0.76 -7.05 4.85
CA ARG A 451 0.13 -8.28 4.34
C ARG A 451 -0.43 -9.15 5.45
N GLN A 452 0.38 -9.51 6.44
CA GLN A 452 -0.01 -10.47 7.49
C GLN A 452 -1.30 -10.11 8.23
N PRO A 453 -1.54 -8.86 8.66
CA PRO A 453 -2.80 -8.49 9.33
C PRO A 453 -4.05 -8.73 8.46
N LEU A 454 -3.92 -8.71 7.14
CA LEU A 454 -5.02 -8.85 6.19
C LEU A 454 -5.13 -10.27 5.62
N ASP A 455 -4.01 -10.88 5.24
CA ASP A 455 -3.93 -12.26 4.72
C ASP A 455 -4.40 -13.27 5.78
N SER A 456 -4.09 -13.01 7.06
CA SER A 456 -4.60 -13.80 8.19
C SER A 456 -6.11 -13.70 8.40
N ARG A 457 -6.81 -12.88 7.60
CA ARG A 457 -8.26 -12.71 7.56
C ARG A 457 -8.88 -13.00 6.19
N ASP A 458 -8.08 -13.22 5.13
CA ASP A 458 -8.56 -13.29 3.72
C ASP A 458 -9.12 -11.95 3.23
N GLU A 459 -8.62 -10.85 3.78
CA GLU A 459 -9.15 -9.49 3.58
C GLU A 459 -8.05 -8.55 3.08
N PHE A 460 -7.12 -9.08 2.26
CA PHE A 460 -6.17 -8.24 1.56
C PHE A 460 -6.90 -7.29 0.59
N LEU A 461 -6.22 -6.22 0.21
CA LEU A 461 -6.78 -5.19 -0.67
C LEU A 461 -7.12 -5.77 -2.04
N GLU A 462 -8.31 -5.46 -2.56
CA GLU A 462 -8.77 -5.93 -3.87
C GLU A 462 -7.98 -5.29 -5.02
N ILE A 463 -7.47 -4.07 -4.81
CA ILE A 463 -6.46 -3.42 -5.66
C ILE A 463 -5.35 -2.93 -4.73
N PHE A 464 -4.09 -3.22 -5.09
CA PHE A 464 -2.91 -2.64 -4.47
C PHE A 464 -1.81 -2.53 -5.51
N GLU A 465 -1.76 -1.38 -6.18
CA GLU A 465 -0.86 -1.12 -7.29
C GLU A 465 0.16 -0.06 -6.90
N ILE A 466 1.41 -0.27 -7.32
CA ILE A 466 2.51 0.63 -7.07
C ILE A 466 3.15 0.95 -8.41
N SER A 467 3.34 2.22 -8.71
CA SER A 467 3.93 2.68 -9.96
C SER A 467 4.89 3.85 -9.70
N SER A 468 5.68 4.24 -10.71
CA SER A 468 6.53 5.42 -10.62
C SER A 468 6.52 6.23 -11.91
N THR A 469 6.74 7.54 -11.78
CA THR A 469 7.12 8.45 -12.86
C THR A 469 8.59 8.83 -12.70
N SER A 470 9.07 9.88 -13.39
CA SER A 470 10.37 10.47 -13.10
C SER A 470 10.40 11.23 -11.76
N ASP A 471 9.23 11.64 -11.27
CA ASP A 471 9.12 12.63 -10.21
C ASP A 471 8.51 12.07 -8.93
N ALA A 472 7.74 10.97 -9.00
CA ALA A 472 7.12 10.36 -7.84
C ALA A 472 6.91 8.85 -7.94
N ILE A 473 6.74 8.22 -6.78
CA ILE A 473 6.12 6.90 -6.61
C ILE A 473 4.64 7.13 -6.30
N HIS A 474 3.78 6.34 -6.92
CA HIS A 474 2.33 6.35 -6.71
C HIS A 474 1.90 5.00 -6.14
N VAL A 475 0.97 5.03 -5.18
CA VAL A 475 0.27 3.85 -4.67
C VAL A 475 -1.22 4.08 -4.85
N MET A 476 -1.89 3.10 -5.44
CA MET A 476 -3.34 3.06 -5.58
C MET A 476 -3.86 1.82 -4.87
N ALA A 477 -4.85 2.00 -4.00
CA ALA A 477 -5.43 0.91 -3.24
C ALA A 477 -6.96 0.98 -3.20
N MET A 478 -7.58 -0.20 -3.20
CA MET A 478 -9.01 -0.37 -2.98
C MET A 478 -9.22 -1.40 -1.89
N LYS A 479 -9.95 -1.02 -0.84
CA LYS A 479 -10.55 -1.96 0.10
C LYS A 479 -12.06 -1.93 0.00
N ALA A 480 -12.68 -3.04 -0.40
CA ALA A 480 -14.10 -3.32 -0.26
C ALA A 480 -14.36 -4.82 -0.39
N ASN A 481 -14.73 -5.47 0.72
CA ASN A 481 -15.07 -6.89 0.67
C ASN A 481 -16.44 -7.12 0.01
N ARG A 482 -16.87 -8.37 -0.07
CA ARG A 482 -18.16 -8.74 -0.69
C ARG A 482 -19.39 -8.10 -0.05
N PHE A 483 -19.32 -7.53 1.15
CA PHE A 483 -20.45 -6.85 1.80
C PHE A 483 -20.32 -5.33 1.83
N GLN A 484 -19.30 -4.79 1.16
CA GLN A 484 -18.96 -3.38 1.19
C GLN A 484 -18.92 -2.78 -0.22
N LEU A 485 -19.02 -1.47 -0.28
CA LEU A 485 -18.62 -0.66 -1.43
C LEU A 485 -17.35 0.14 -1.09
N ALA A 486 -16.60 0.50 -2.12
CA ALA A 486 -15.40 1.33 -2.05
C ALA A 486 -15.78 2.81 -2.23
N ALA A 487 -14.98 3.60 -2.93
CA ALA A 487 -15.37 4.97 -3.27
C ALA A 487 -16.36 4.97 -4.45
N PRO A 488 -17.41 5.81 -4.45
CA PRO A 488 -18.33 5.96 -5.58
C PRO A 488 -17.73 6.70 -6.77
N THR A 489 -16.66 7.44 -6.54
CA THR A 489 -15.97 8.26 -7.53
C THR A 489 -14.47 8.10 -7.36
N LEU A 490 -13.69 8.73 -8.24
CA LEU A 490 -12.30 9.05 -7.95
C LEU A 490 -12.20 10.32 -7.10
N PRO A 491 -11.01 10.63 -6.54
CA PRO A 491 -10.82 11.86 -5.80
C PRO A 491 -11.13 13.10 -6.66
N PRO A 492 -11.89 14.09 -6.15
CA PRO A 492 -12.33 15.24 -6.94
C PRO A 492 -11.19 16.21 -7.30
N ALA A 493 -10.11 16.25 -6.51
CA ALA A 493 -8.92 17.03 -6.78
C ALA A 493 -7.68 16.13 -6.75
N PRO A 494 -6.71 16.28 -7.67
CA PRO A 494 -5.46 15.53 -7.60
C PRO A 494 -4.67 15.90 -6.35
N ALA A 495 -3.81 15.00 -5.88
CA ALA A 495 -2.82 15.38 -4.88
C ALA A 495 -1.99 16.58 -5.41
N PRO A 496 -1.59 17.52 -4.55
CA PRO A 496 -0.81 18.69 -4.97
C PRO A 496 0.51 18.25 -5.59
N SER A 497 0.83 18.72 -6.79
CA SER A 497 2.08 18.35 -7.48
C SER A 497 3.33 18.82 -6.74
N SER A 498 3.21 19.83 -5.88
CA SER A 498 4.29 20.31 -5.01
C SER A 498 4.50 19.47 -3.76
N ALA A 499 3.61 18.53 -3.44
CA ALA A 499 3.70 17.75 -2.22
C ALA A 499 4.83 16.70 -2.31
N ASP A 500 5.66 16.62 -1.28
CA ASP A 500 6.65 15.56 -1.13
C ASP A 500 6.00 14.23 -0.70
N ILE A 501 4.88 14.32 0.04
CA ILE A 501 3.94 13.23 0.27
C ILE A 501 2.52 13.73 0.03
N GLY A 502 1.76 13.09 -0.84
CA GLY A 502 0.33 13.35 -1.04
C GLY A 502 -0.52 12.15 -0.64
N VAL A 503 -1.68 12.40 -0.05
CA VAL A 503 -2.67 11.39 0.34
C VAL A 503 -4.04 11.82 -0.13
N GLN A 504 -4.77 10.95 -0.82
CA GLN A 504 -6.19 11.09 -1.09
C GLN A 504 -6.90 9.87 -0.53
N LEU A 505 -7.77 10.07 0.44
CA LEU A 505 -8.42 9.01 1.21
C LEU A 505 -9.94 9.22 1.15
N HIS A 506 -10.67 8.23 0.66
CA HIS A 506 -12.13 8.24 0.76
C HIS A 506 -12.56 7.63 2.10
N GLU A 507 -13.66 8.11 2.66
CA GLU A 507 -14.20 7.70 3.96
C GLU A 507 -14.50 6.19 4.08
N SER A 508 -14.75 5.52 2.96
CA SER A 508 -14.96 4.06 2.91
C SER A 508 -13.69 3.27 3.21
N MET A 509 -12.48 3.81 2.97
CA MET A 509 -11.23 3.10 3.25
C MET A 509 -11.02 2.79 4.75
N PRO A 510 -11.00 3.79 5.66
CA PRO A 510 -10.87 3.51 7.09
C PRO A 510 -12.08 2.73 7.64
N THR A 511 -13.28 2.96 7.12
CA THR A 511 -14.50 2.25 7.53
C THR A 511 -14.44 0.76 7.18
N ASN A 512 -14.09 0.43 5.93
CA ASN A 512 -13.97 -0.94 5.46
C ASN A 512 -12.81 -1.68 6.17
N MET A 513 -11.69 -1.00 6.37
CA MET A 513 -10.55 -1.53 7.13
C MET A 513 -10.90 -1.75 8.61
N GLY A 514 -11.71 -0.87 9.21
CA GLY A 514 -12.19 -0.99 10.58
C GLY A 514 -12.98 -2.29 10.79
N GLU A 515 -13.84 -2.65 9.84
CA GLU A 515 -14.59 -3.91 9.88
C GLU A 515 -13.66 -5.14 9.92
N VAL A 516 -12.63 -5.14 9.07
CA VAL A 516 -11.63 -6.22 9.00
C VAL A 516 -10.82 -6.33 10.29
N LEU A 517 -10.34 -5.21 10.82
CA LEU A 517 -9.36 -5.20 11.92
C LEU A 517 -10.00 -5.22 13.31
N LEU A 518 -11.19 -4.63 13.46
CA LEU A 518 -11.83 -4.40 14.76
C LEU A 518 -13.17 -5.14 14.92
N GLY A 519 -13.74 -5.70 13.85
CA GLY A 519 -15.03 -6.38 13.88
C GLY A 519 -15.11 -7.44 14.98
N GLY A 520 -15.98 -7.24 15.98
CA GLY A 520 -16.16 -8.17 17.10
C GLY A 520 -15.01 -8.24 18.12
N ILE A 521 -13.98 -7.41 17.99
CA ILE A 521 -12.88 -7.36 18.95
C ILE A 521 -13.38 -6.76 20.27
N LYS A 522 -12.96 -7.35 21.39
CA LYS A 522 -13.18 -6.82 22.74
C LYS A 522 -12.00 -5.95 23.15
N LEU A 523 -12.22 -4.66 23.26
CA LEU A 523 -11.26 -3.69 23.79
C LEU A 523 -11.55 -3.45 25.28
N THR A 524 -10.63 -3.86 26.13
CA THR A 524 -10.67 -3.56 27.57
C THR A 524 -10.02 -2.20 27.85
N ASP A 525 -10.37 -1.61 28.98
CA ASP A 525 -9.72 -0.41 29.50
C ASP A 525 -8.20 -0.57 29.67
N VAL A 526 -7.72 -1.72 30.15
CA VAL A 526 -6.29 -2.07 30.22
C VAL A 526 -5.66 -1.95 28.83
N LYS A 527 -6.29 -2.56 27.81
CA LYS A 527 -5.73 -2.54 26.47
C LYS A 527 -5.79 -1.15 25.83
N LEU A 528 -6.85 -0.39 26.08
CA LEU A 528 -6.95 1.01 25.64
C LEU A 528 -5.80 1.86 26.23
N VAL A 529 -5.55 1.72 27.53
CA VAL A 529 -4.46 2.45 28.21
C VAL A 529 -3.09 2.05 27.66
N GLU A 530 -2.85 0.76 27.38
CA GLU A 530 -1.63 0.31 26.69
C GLU A 530 -1.48 0.98 25.33
N LEU A 531 -2.53 1.00 24.50
CA LEU A 531 -2.50 1.60 23.16
C LEU A 531 -2.22 3.11 23.20
N LEU A 532 -2.79 3.83 24.17
CA LEU A 532 -2.50 5.26 24.37
C LEU A 532 -1.02 5.50 24.72
N LYS A 533 -0.47 4.69 25.63
CA LYS A 533 0.94 4.77 26.04
C LYS A 533 1.90 4.42 24.90
N GLU A 534 1.60 3.38 24.13
CA GLU A 534 2.39 2.97 22.95
C GLU A 534 2.44 4.08 21.89
N ARG A 535 1.40 4.90 21.79
CA ARG A 535 1.32 6.07 20.91
C ARG A 535 1.96 7.33 21.50
N GLY A 536 2.41 7.29 22.75
CA GLY A 536 2.96 8.44 23.47
C GLY A 536 1.91 9.47 23.88
N THR A 537 0.63 9.08 23.91
CA THR A 537 -0.49 9.93 24.35
C THR A 537 -0.62 9.85 25.87
N GLU A 538 -0.78 11.00 26.53
CA GLU A 538 -1.08 11.03 27.96
C GLU A 538 -2.45 10.37 28.21
N VAL A 539 -2.56 9.58 29.28
CA VAL A 539 -3.82 8.90 29.59
C VAL A 539 -4.72 9.88 30.35
N PRO A 540 -5.88 10.27 29.80
CA PRO A 540 -6.83 11.17 30.47
C PRO A 540 -7.24 10.63 31.83
N GLU A 541 -7.48 11.52 32.81
CA GLU A 541 -7.89 11.14 34.16
C GLU A 541 -9.09 10.18 34.16
N GLU A 542 -10.08 10.42 33.31
CA GLU A 542 -11.26 9.58 33.13
C GLU A 542 -10.92 8.15 32.74
N LEU A 543 -9.84 7.95 31.98
CA LEU A 543 -9.39 6.65 31.45
C LEU A 543 -8.34 5.95 32.33
N LYS A 544 -7.75 6.64 33.31
CA LYS A 544 -6.82 6.02 34.27
C LYS A 544 -7.50 4.90 35.05
N ILE A 545 -6.80 3.77 35.17
CA ILE A 545 -7.23 2.58 35.91
C ILE A 545 -6.77 2.73 37.36
N THR A 546 -7.72 2.75 38.29
CA THR A 546 -7.48 2.85 39.74
C THR A 546 -8.37 1.84 40.48
N PRO A 547 -8.01 1.43 41.72
CA PRO A 547 -8.81 0.47 42.49
C PRO A 547 -10.27 0.90 42.74
N GLU A 548 -10.54 2.21 42.70
CA GLU A 548 -11.88 2.79 42.93
C GLU A 548 -12.75 2.82 41.66
N LYS A 549 -12.19 2.52 40.48
CA LYS A 549 -12.91 2.56 39.21
C LYS A 549 -13.23 1.15 38.71
N ASP A 550 -14.49 0.95 38.34
CA ASP A 550 -14.95 -0.30 37.74
C ASP A 550 -14.18 -0.59 36.44
N PRO A 551 -13.67 -1.82 36.23
CA PRO A 551 -13.10 -2.22 34.96
C PRO A 551 -14.18 -2.22 33.89
N TRP A 552 -13.83 -1.83 32.67
CA TRP A 552 -14.80 -1.75 31.58
C TRP A 552 -14.25 -2.24 30.25
N SER A 553 -15.16 -2.58 29.34
CA SER A 553 -14.79 -2.96 27.98
C SER A 553 -15.89 -2.62 26.97
N ILE A 554 -15.48 -2.49 25.72
CA ILE A 554 -16.35 -2.43 24.55
C ILE A 554 -16.02 -3.62 23.65
N THR A 555 -17.03 -4.40 23.30
CA THR A 555 -16.96 -5.31 22.17
C THR A 555 -17.49 -4.58 20.95
N PHE A 556 -16.63 -4.35 19.97
CA PHE A 556 -16.98 -3.68 18.72
C PHE A 556 -18.06 -4.46 17.96
N ASP A 557 -18.91 -3.75 17.22
CA ASP A 557 -19.84 -4.39 16.28
C ASP A 557 -19.05 -5.21 15.24
N TYR A 558 -19.68 -6.23 14.65
CA TYR A 558 -19.07 -6.93 13.53
C TYR A 558 -19.05 -6.09 12.27
N LYS A 559 -20.01 -5.17 12.09
CA LYS A 559 -20.12 -4.33 10.90
C LYS A 559 -19.89 -2.87 11.28
N ARG A 560 -19.08 -2.16 10.48
CA ARG A 560 -18.78 -0.72 10.65
C ARG A 560 -18.41 -0.36 12.12
N PRO A 561 -17.50 -1.10 12.78
CA PRO A 561 -17.14 -0.85 14.18
C PRO A 561 -16.50 0.52 14.39
N VAL A 562 -15.83 1.03 13.35
CA VAL A 562 -15.36 2.40 13.23
C VAL A 562 -15.84 2.91 11.88
N GLU A 563 -16.38 4.11 11.88
CA GLU A 563 -16.82 4.80 10.67
C GLU A 563 -16.28 6.23 10.71
N VAL A 564 -15.81 6.67 9.56
CA VAL A 564 -15.38 8.04 9.31
C VAL A 564 -16.31 8.61 8.25
N ARG A 565 -16.68 9.88 8.36
CA ARG A 565 -17.38 10.61 7.28
C ARG A 565 -16.66 11.90 6.97
N PHE A 566 -16.54 12.21 5.67
CA PHE A 566 -15.85 13.39 5.16
C PHE A 566 -16.83 14.28 4.40
N GLY A 567 -17.02 15.52 4.84
CA GLY A 567 -17.86 16.46 4.10
C GLY A 567 -17.80 17.88 4.63
N GLN A 568 -17.71 18.85 3.72
CA GLN A 568 -17.78 20.29 4.00
C GLN A 568 -16.79 20.74 5.09
N ASP A 569 -15.50 20.38 4.95
CA ASP A 569 -14.46 20.67 5.95
C ASP A 569 -14.68 20.01 7.33
N ARG A 570 -15.58 19.02 7.40
CA ARG A 570 -15.87 18.25 8.62
C ARG A 570 -15.43 16.81 8.51
N ILE A 571 -15.03 16.28 9.66
CA ILE A 571 -14.86 14.84 9.87
C ILE A 571 -15.80 14.40 10.99
N GLU A 572 -16.69 13.44 10.72
CA GLU A 572 -17.37 12.69 11.77
C GLU A 572 -16.60 11.39 12.02
N ILE A 573 -16.26 11.11 13.27
CA ILE A 573 -15.69 9.83 13.68
C ILE A 573 -16.71 9.15 14.59
N SER A 574 -17.08 7.90 14.27
CA SER A 574 -18.00 7.13 15.09
C SER A 574 -17.51 5.72 15.38
N ILE A 575 -17.82 5.24 16.58
CA ILE A 575 -17.50 3.90 17.09
C ILE A 575 -18.81 3.18 17.38
N ARG A 576 -18.95 1.95 16.87
CA ARG A 576 -20.11 1.08 17.12
C ARG A 576 -19.70 -0.08 18.02
N GLY A 577 -20.33 -0.16 19.18
CA GLY A 577 -20.18 -1.27 20.13
C GLY A 577 -21.46 -2.09 20.18
N ARG A 578 -21.34 -3.42 20.22
CA ARG A 578 -22.47 -4.35 20.39
C ARG A 578 -22.70 -4.79 21.83
N GLN A 579 -21.65 -4.72 22.65
CA GLN A 579 -21.67 -5.13 24.04
C GLN A 579 -20.69 -4.27 24.84
N PHE A 580 -21.08 -3.92 26.06
CA PHE A 580 -20.30 -3.13 26.98
C PHE A 580 -20.28 -3.83 28.34
N THR A 581 -19.14 -3.77 29.05
CA THR A 581 -19.06 -4.24 30.43
C THR A 581 -18.63 -3.11 31.36
N ARG A 582 -19.09 -3.15 32.60
CA ARG A 582 -18.65 -2.27 33.69
C ARG A 582 -18.76 -3.02 35.01
N GLY A 583 -17.63 -3.31 35.64
CA GLY A 583 -17.58 -4.22 36.79
C GLY A 583 -18.22 -5.57 36.41
N ASP A 584 -19.16 -6.03 37.23
CA ASP A 584 -19.91 -7.26 36.97
C ASP A 584 -21.14 -7.08 36.05
N SER A 585 -21.40 -5.84 35.60
CA SER A 585 -22.54 -5.55 34.72
C SER A 585 -22.17 -5.71 33.25
N GLU A 586 -23.03 -6.40 32.52
CA GLU A 586 -22.97 -6.55 31.06
C GLU A 586 -24.18 -5.89 30.40
N PHE A 587 -23.93 -5.17 29.31
CA PHE A 587 -24.93 -4.44 28.55
C PHE A 587 -24.84 -4.83 27.08
N ASN A 588 -25.91 -5.43 26.55
CA ASN A 588 -25.96 -5.99 25.19
C ASN A 588 -26.84 -5.16 24.24
N ASN A 589 -26.91 -3.85 24.48
CA ASN A 589 -27.61 -2.90 23.61
C ASN A 589 -26.58 -2.23 22.70
N PRO A 590 -26.62 -2.46 21.37
CA PRO A 590 -25.72 -1.79 20.45
C PRO A 590 -25.84 -0.28 20.52
N ALA A 591 -24.69 0.40 20.58
CA ALA A 591 -24.62 1.85 20.64
C ALA A 591 -23.59 2.39 19.65
N ARG A 592 -23.91 3.53 19.05
CA ARG A 592 -23.01 4.36 18.25
C ARG A 592 -22.58 5.55 19.10
N ILE A 593 -21.27 5.79 19.14
CA ILE A 593 -20.65 6.89 19.86
C ILE A 593 -19.93 7.74 18.82
N SER A 594 -20.23 9.02 18.69
CA SER A 594 -19.67 9.87 17.63
C SER A 594 -19.24 11.25 18.09
N ALA A 595 -18.30 11.83 17.34
CA ALA A 595 -17.85 13.20 17.47
C ALA A 595 -17.64 13.80 16.08
N VAL A 596 -18.08 15.04 15.89
CA VAL A 596 -17.88 15.82 14.67
C VAL A 596 -16.78 16.84 14.91
N TYR A 597 -15.86 16.99 13.96
CA TYR A 597 -14.79 17.98 14.02
C TYR A 597 -14.85 18.89 12.81
N LEU A 598 -14.71 20.19 13.03
CA LEU A 598 -14.28 21.12 11.99
C LEU A 598 -12.77 20.94 11.79
N VAL A 599 -12.33 20.81 10.55
CA VAL A 599 -10.92 20.61 10.22
C VAL A 599 -10.37 21.83 9.49
N GLU A 600 -9.26 22.35 10.02
CA GLU A 600 -8.59 23.52 9.47
C GLU A 600 -7.09 23.24 9.35
N ARG A 601 -6.41 23.99 8.48
CA ARG A 601 -4.95 23.97 8.42
C ARG A 601 -4.40 24.83 9.57
N GLY A 602 -3.76 24.20 10.55
CA GLY A 602 -3.03 24.88 11.62
C GLY A 602 -1.60 25.26 11.21
N GLU A 603 -0.84 25.87 12.13
CA GLU A 603 0.52 26.35 11.87
C GLU A 603 1.53 25.24 11.52
N LYS A 604 1.37 24.04 12.11
CA LYS A 604 2.29 22.90 11.93
C LYS A 604 1.66 21.71 11.20
N GLY A 605 0.34 21.62 11.18
CA GLY A 605 -0.41 20.48 10.67
C GLY A 605 -1.91 20.74 10.74
N ALA A 606 -2.73 19.71 10.54
CA ALA A 606 -4.18 19.84 10.64
C ALA A 606 -4.60 20.14 12.09
N LYS A 607 -5.55 21.05 12.26
CA LYS A 607 -6.22 21.35 13.52
C LYS A 607 -7.66 20.84 13.41
N LEU A 608 -8.07 19.98 14.33
CA LEU A 608 -9.43 19.48 14.42
C LEU A 608 -10.07 20.08 15.68
N THR A 609 -11.15 20.83 15.51
CA THR A 609 -11.92 21.41 16.62
C THR A 609 -13.25 20.69 16.72
N ARG A 610 -13.51 20.03 17.86
CA ARG A 610 -14.75 19.27 18.05
C ARG A 610 -15.94 20.21 18.12
N GLU A 611 -17.00 19.87 17.40
CA GLU A 611 -18.27 20.56 17.44
C GLU A 611 -19.28 19.80 18.31
N GLY A 612 -19.74 20.46 19.36
CA GLY A 612 -20.69 19.90 20.31
C GLY A 612 -20.10 18.83 21.23
N GLU A 613 -20.99 18.18 21.96
CA GLU A 613 -20.68 17.08 22.88
C GLU A 613 -20.61 15.75 22.12
N VAL A 614 -19.95 14.74 22.72
CA VAL A 614 -19.95 13.39 22.14
C VAL A 614 -21.37 12.81 22.15
N SER A 615 -21.86 12.38 20.98
CA SER A 615 -23.16 11.72 20.89
C SER A 615 -23.05 10.25 21.30
N VAL A 616 -24.07 9.75 22.01
CA VAL A 616 -24.24 8.32 22.32
C VAL A 616 -25.67 7.92 22.01
N GLU A 617 -25.83 7.08 20.99
CA GLU A 617 -27.11 6.67 20.41
C GLU A 617 -27.26 5.16 20.47
N TYR A 618 -28.37 4.66 21.02
CA TYR A 618 -28.69 3.23 20.96
C TYR A 618 -29.36 2.90 19.63
N LEU A 619 -28.87 1.87 18.95
CA LEU A 619 -29.31 1.52 17.59
C LEU A 619 -30.62 0.72 17.54
N SER A 620 -31.13 0.25 18.69
CA SER A 620 -32.17 -0.80 18.75
C SER A 620 -33.39 -0.51 19.62
N ARG A 621 -33.51 0.69 20.25
CA ARG A 621 -34.67 1.04 21.10
C ARG A 621 -34.99 2.54 21.13
N GLU A 622 -36.28 2.87 21.01
CA GLU A 622 -36.82 4.23 21.27
C GLU A 622 -37.00 4.56 22.76
N ARG A 623 -37.21 3.55 23.63
CA ARG A 623 -37.40 3.75 25.09
C ARG A 623 -36.22 3.24 25.89
N GLN A 624 -35.53 4.15 26.57
CA GLN A 624 -34.36 3.86 27.43
C GLN A 624 -34.80 3.57 28.87
N GLY A 625 -34.40 2.44 29.43
CA GLY A 625 -34.58 2.16 30.86
C GLY A 625 -33.54 2.90 31.72
N ILE A 626 -33.73 2.93 33.04
CA ILE A 626 -32.79 3.59 33.99
C ILE A 626 -31.34 3.06 33.83
N ARG A 627 -31.18 1.76 33.57
CA ARG A 627 -29.87 1.12 33.34
C ARG A 627 -29.20 1.62 32.05
N ASP A 628 -29.98 1.88 31.00
CA ASP A 628 -29.47 2.41 29.72
C ASP A 628 -29.01 3.86 29.89
N ILE A 629 -29.76 4.69 30.62
CA ILE A 629 -29.36 6.07 30.94
C ILE A 629 -28.03 6.10 31.71
N THR A 630 -27.86 5.17 32.67
CA THR A 630 -26.62 5.06 33.46
C THR A 630 -25.42 4.67 32.59
N LEU A 631 -25.59 3.68 31.70
CA LEU A 631 -24.54 3.30 30.75
C LEU A 631 -24.24 4.43 29.77
N LYS A 632 -25.26 5.07 29.20
CA LYS A 632 -25.10 6.21 28.28
C LYS A 632 -24.28 7.33 28.93
N THR A 633 -24.59 7.69 30.17
CA THR A 633 -23.83 8.69 30.94
C THR A 633 -22.38 8.27 31.16
N PHE A 634 -22.15 6.98 31.46
CA PHE A 634 -20.81 6.42 31.61
C PHE A 634 -20.01 6.47 30.31
N LEU A 635 -20.59 6.01 29.20
CA LEU A 635 -19.97 6.02 27.87
C LEU A 635 -19.67 7.45 27.44
N HIS A 636 -20.64 8.36 27.58
CA HIS A 636 -20.44 9.78 27.31
C HIS A 636 -19.20 10.30 28.05
N LYS A 637 -19.13 10.13 29.38
CA LYS A 637 -17.96 10.59 30.16
C LYS A 637 -16.62 9.99 29.69
N LYS A 638 -16.58 8.70 29.34
CA LYS A 638 -15.34 8.03 28.89
C LYS A 638 -14.89 8.51 27.52
N PHE A 639 -15.83 8.66 26.59
CA PHE A 639 -15.53 9.02 25.21
C PHE A 639 -15.38 10.54 25.02
N GLU A 640 -15.97 11.36 25.88
CA GLU A 640 -15.68 12.80 25.97
C GLU A 640 -14.19 13.06 26.25
N ALA A 641 -13.56 12.19 27.05
CA ALA A 641 -12.13 12.24 27.33
C ALA A 641 -11.26 11.65 26.21
N LEU A 642 -11.83 10.77 25.37
CA LEU A 642 -11.11 10.17 24.22
C LEU A 642 -11.19 11.06 22.98
N PHE A 643 -12.33 11.72 22.78
CA PHE A 643 -12.57 12.71 21.73
C PHE A 643 -12.22 14.10 22.27
N GLU A 644 -10.93 14.40 22.31
CA GLU A 644 -10.43 15.68 22.80
C GLU A 644 -11.11 16.86 22.10
N PRO A 645 -11.42 17.96 22.82
CA PRO A 645 -12.06 19.13 22.21
C PRO A 645 -11.26 19.75 21.06
N GLU A 646 -9.94 19.65 21.12
CA GLU A 646 -9.03 20.20 20.12
C GLU A 646 -7.88 19.22 19.90
N ILE A 647 -7.65 18.84 18.64
CA ILE A 647 -6.51 18.00 18.24
C ILE A 647 -5.64 18.84 17.31
N VAL A 648 -4.42 19.16 17.74
CA VAL A 648 -3.47 19.97 16.96
C VAL A 648 -2.36 19.08 16.41
N GLY A 649 -2.32 18.94 15.10
CA GLY A 649 -1.27 18.22 14.39
C GLY A 649 0.05 18.98 14.41
N GLU A 650 1.14 18.28 14.75
CA GLU A 650 2.50 18.85 14.78
C GLU A 650 3.29 18.63 13.48
N GLY A 651 2.59 18.34 12.39
CA GLY A 651 3.16 17.91 11.11
C GLY A 651 3.46 16.42 11.07
N LEU A 652 3.85 15.92 9.89
CA LEU A 652 4.10 14.50 9.69
C LEU A 652 5.52 14.15 10.15
N LYS A 653 5.64 13.48 11.31
CA LYS A 653 6.92 13.03 11.87
C LYS A 653 7.33 11.69 11.26
N LEU A 654 8.51 11.67 10.64
CA LEU A 654 9.06 10.47 10.01
C LEU A 654 9.97 9.70 10.97
N LYS A 655 10.09 8.39 10.74
CA LYS A 655 10.95 7.48 11.52
C LYS A 655 12.12 6.97 10.68
N GLY A 656 13.11 6.36 11.34
CA GLY A 656 14.24 5.72 10.67
C GLY A 656 15.07 6.70 9.85
N ARG A 657 15.40 6.33 8.60
CA ARG A 657 16.29 7.13 7.73
C ARG A 657 15.75 8.51 7.39
N TRP A 658 14.44 8.69 7.47
CA TRP A 658 13.77 9.96 7.18
C TRP A 658 13.59 10.86 8.40
N ALA A 659 13.90 10.39 9.62
CA ALA A 659 13.72 11.19 10.84
C ALA A 659 14.47 12.54 10.79
N GLY A 660 15.61 12.58 10.09
CA GLY A 660 16.38 13.82 9.93
C GLY A 660 15.72 14.90 9.08
N ALA A 661 14.66 14.58 8.30
CA ALA A 661 13.96 15.56 7.48
C ALA A 661 13.21 16.61 8.33
N GLY A 662 13.01 16.31 9.62
CA GLY A 662 12.11 17.06 10.49
C GLY A 662 10.64 16.74 10.21
N PRO A 663 9.71 17.38 10.93
CA PRO A 663 8.30 17.27 10.63
C PRO A 663 8.01 17.91 9.27
N LEU A 664 7.31 17.18 8.40
CA LEU A 664 6.84 17.75 7.14
C LEU A 664 5.65 18.66 7.41
N GLN A 665 5.62 19.80 6.73
CA GLN A 665 4.59 20.81 6.87
C GLN A 665 3.40 20.46 6.00
N LEU A 666 2.19 20.56 6.55
CA LEU A 666 0.96 20.38 5.80
C LEU A 666 0.69 21.66 5.00
N GLU A 667 0.78 21.59 3.69
CA GLU A 667 0.51 22.72 2.78
C GLU A 667 -0.93 22.66 2.25
N ASP A 668 -1.44 21.47 2.00
CA ASP A 668 -2.76 21.27 1.41
C ASP A 668 -3.62 20.38 2.29
N LEU A 669 -4.88 20.79 2.45
CA LEU A 669 -5.91 20.07 3.19
C LEU A 669 -7.27 20.44 2.59
N VAL A 670 -7.94 19.46 2.00
CA VAL A 670 -9.28 19.61 1.42
C VAL A 670 -10.12 18.43 1.86
N ILE A 671 -11.32 18.71 2.39
CA ILE A 671 -12.29 17.68 2.79
C ILE A 671 -13.62 17.98 2.12
N SER A 672 -13.96 17.21 1.10
CA SER A 672 -15.23 17.35 0.37
C SER A 672 -15.65 16.02 -0.24
N ASP A 673 -16.95 15.84 -0.44
CA ASP A 673 -17.52 14.76 -1.25
C ASP A 673 -17.05 13.34 -0.84
N GLY A 674 -16.93 13.07 0.46
CA GLY A 674 -16.46 11.78 0.97
C GLY A 674 -14.93 11.60 0.91
N TRP A 675 -14.18 12.60 0.46
CA TRP A 675 -12.73 12.56 0.30
C TRP A 675 -11.99 13.51 1.25
N ALA A 676 -10.84 13.06 1.73
CA ALA A 676 -9.82 13.89 2.36
C ALA A 676 -8.55 13.88 1.51
N THR A 677 -8.12 15.05 1.05
CA THR A 677 -6.88 15.24 0.29
C THR A 677 -5.89 16.05 1.13
N LEU A 678 -4.70 15.49 1.36
CA LEU A 678 -3.64 16.11 2.16
C LEU A 678 -2.32 16.11 1.40
N GLY A 679 -1.58 17.22 1.50
CA GLY A 679 -0.27 17.39 0.89
C GLY A 679 0.76 17.90 1.91
N TRP A 680 1.84 17.15 2.08
CA TRP A 680 2.95 17.52 2.96
C TRP A 680 4.20 17.84 2.16
N VAL A 681 4.91 18.88 2.57
CA VAL A 681 6.17 19.32 1.96
C VAL A 681 7.30 19.20 2.97
N MET A 682 8.45 18.71 2.51
CA MET A 682 9.66 18.68 3.32
C MET A 682 10.22 20.09 3.50
N PRO A 683 10.65 20.45 4.72
CA PRO A 683 11.31 21.72 4.98
C PRO A 683 12.42 21.98 3.98
N VAL A 684 12.49 23.21 3.45
CA VAL A 684 13.60 23.62 2.59
C VAL A 684 14.87 23.52 3.44
N LYS A 685 15.84 22.69 3.01
CA LYS A 685 17.14 22.62 3.68
C LYS A 685 17.72 24.05 3.73
N LYS A 686 17.90 24.60 4.94
CA LYS A 686 19.03 25.51 5.17
C LYS A 686 20.25 24.73 4.69
N THR A 687 20.92 25.26 3.68
CA THR A 687 22.08 24.68 3.00
C THR A 687 22.95 23.88 3.98
N ALA A 688 23.11 22.59 3.70
CA ALA A 688 24.08 21.73 4.37
C ALA A 688 25.49 22.18 3.95
N ASN A 689 25.92 23.31 4.50
CA ASN A 689 27.26 23.85 4.35
C ASN A 689 27.51 24.79 5.55
N LYS A 690 27.66 24.22 6.76
CA LYS A 690 28.46 24.85 7.83
C LYS A 690 28.83 24.01 9.06
N ASP A 691 28.11 22.96 9.44
CA ASP A 691 28.36 22.33 10.76
C ASP A 691 28.92 20.91 10.75
N LEU A 692 29.96 20.66 9.95
CA LEU A 692 30.85 19.49 10.12
C LEU A 692 32.31 19.87 10.40
N ALA A 693 32.59 21.13 10.74
CA ALA A 693 33.93 21.62 11.05
C ALA A 693 34.23 21.81 12.56
N SER A 694 33.31 21.51 13.48
CA SER A 694 33.52 21.73 14.93
C SER A 694 33.73 20.45 15.76
N GLY A 695 33.88 19.29 15.13
CA GLY A 695 34.18 18.02 15.80
C GLY A 695 35.67 17.68 15.93
N ALA A 696 36.56 18.68 16.00
CA ALA A 696 37.98 18.45 16.28
C ALA A 696 38.25 18.62 17.78
N ASN A 697 37.95 17.60 18.58
CA ASN A 697 38.49 17.51 19.93
C ASN A 697 39.93 16.97 19.84
N SER A 698 40.85 17.87 20.18
CA SER A 698 42.26 17.59 20.45
C SER A 698 42.41 16.52 21.53
N VAL A 699 43.01 15.39 21.17
CA VAL A 699 43.53 14.42 22.12
C VAL A 699 44.96 14.84 22.47
N LYS A 700 45.19 15.15 23.75
CA LYS A 700 46.49 14.97 24.39
C LYS A 700 46.59 13.52 24.88
#